data_AF-A0A1E4TP34-F1
#
_entry.id   AF-A0A1E4TP34-F1
#
_cell.length_a   1.000
_cell.length_b   1.000
_cell.length_c   1.000
_cell.angle_alpha   90.00
_cell.angle_beta   90.00
_cell.angle_gamma   90.00
#
_symmetry.space_group_name_H-M   'P 1'
#
loop_
_entity.id
_entity.type
_entity.pdbx_description
1 polymer ?
#
loop_
_entity_poly.entity_id
_entity_poly.type
_entity_poly.pdbx_seq_one_letter_code
_entity_poly.pdbx_strand_id
1 'polypeptide(L)'
;MSASLSSNKANGNEIPIELPLFSKTQSPKSYLFTQIVQSHLGEQASLIISVLISYGRLTILKIREHTHLPIFNIKQSLVSLIQLNLVVFSVDDRDRVFYTFNGNGIYKIIYSGEIITTIHNFYKNKNEKEFIDEIKVNIFTEIVQNVLSSGYLSIDDYLNSLSEHEHKNEEQIKFCFNQLINDGWLKPIDKFHFQNRFDLYEKLYKQQLYKFNKENKIVMSESKKQIEVKKLTAEKFQQLFIDESDKKINSKNSLTFNLNRFLKRQRSLQLSLLCKHKLGPLSAKIYSIILQKFEKNSTDIINEKIDILKYSNEVSSSSTGLDPESLENVIHKLKLKDLEILKFNVNEILREIQKNNEKNKIKLTKSIINPNKKRKNGINNQENNIPRKKIKLETLDSLDELVNQQEQKKVENSMDVDFEMDGYNGNQNENENENENELAILNTHLKILSSNKDYKFLIENSPGSFSIPFIDLATPLSQNIYNQLIKLIFGQDSLRLLNCVNESKLIDEKLLGNLILMKDLKIRSILNRLIQFQILEIQEIPKTQDRSAIRTVFTFKHNFTLSKNILKNCLNYNMAHILHLITDKKSENKILIDKSLRDDVKGREEEMLIESELVKLNELYNFEISNLVKFNRLRSLVDVFEYLQTP
;
A
#
# COMPACT_ATOMS: atom_id res chain seq x y z
N MET A 1 -6.63 -26.28 -25.16
CA MET A 1 -6.90 -27.73 -25.08
C MET A 1 -8.19 -27.92 -24.31
N SER A 2 -9.21 -28.39 -25.02
CA SER A 2 -10.58 -28.62 -24.56
C SER A 2 -10.64 -29.81 -23.60
N ALA A 3 -10.69 -29.55 -22.30
CA ALA A 3 -11.11 -30.55 -21.33
C ALA A 3 -12.64 -30.53 -21.28
N SER A 4 -13.25 -31.55 -21.87
CA SER A 4 -14.67 -31.87 -21.77
C SER A 4 -15.03 -32.10 -20.31
N LEU A 5 -15.79 -31.17 -19.71
CA LEU A 5 -16.49 -31.44 -18.45
C LEU A 5 -17.52 -32.54 -18.71
N SER A 6 -17.35 -33.64 -17.98
CA SER A 6 -18.31 -34.73 -17.88
C SER A 6 -19.70 -34.20 -17.54
N SER A 7 -20.66 -34.55 -18.38
CA SER A 7 -22.07 -34.24 -18.27
C SER A 7 -22.72 -34.89 -17.05
N ASN A 8 -22.63 -34.26 -15.89
CA ASN A 8 -23.65 -34.41 -14.86
C ASN A 8 -24.72 -33.35 -15.16
N LYS A 9 -25.89 -33.79 -15.61
CA LYS A 9 -27.11 -32.96 -15.63
C LYS A 9 -27.45 -32.63 -14.19
N ALA A 10 -26.87 -31.57 -13.66
CA ALA A 10 -27.30 -30.96 -12.40
C ALA A 10 -28.71 -30.41 -12.61
N ASN A 11 -29.61 -30.69 -11.68
CA ASN A 11 -30.91 -30.04 -11.61
C ASN A 11 -30.71 -28.52 -11.69
N GLY A 12 -31.38 -27.85 -12.62
CA GLY A 12 -31.13 -26.44 -12.98
C GLY A 12 -31.39 -25.38 -11.89
N ASN A 13 -31.55 -25.79 -10.63
CA ASN A 13 -31.77 -24.93 -9.47
C ASN A 13 -30.72 -25.11 -8.37
N GLU A 14 -29.80 -26.07 -8.48
CA GLU A 14 -28.75 -26.26 -7.46
C GLU A 14 -27.55 -25.37 -7.78
N ILE A 15 -27.25 -24.46 -6.86
CA ILE A 15 -26.06 -23.61 -6.90
C ILE A 15 -24.86 -24.55 -6.71
N PRO A 16 -23.85 -24.53 -7.59
CA PRO A 16 -22.65 -25.33 -7.38
C PRO A 16 -21.98 -24.91 -6.08
N ILE A 17 -21.99 -25.81 -5.10
CA ILE A 17 -21.41 -25.61 -3.75
C ILE A 17 -19.89 -25.44 -3.84
N GLU A 18 -19.26 -26.07 -4.83
CA GLU A 18 -17.83 -25.93 -5.09
C GLU A 18 -17.55 -24.99 -6.27
N LEU A 19 -16.62 -24.06 -6.05
CA LEU A 19 -16.11 -23.19 -7.10
C LEU A 19 -15.40 -24.00 -8.19
N PRO A 20 -15.50 -23.58 -9.47
CA PRO A 20 -14.84 -24.28 -10.56
C PRO A 20 -13.33 -24.38 -10.37
N LEU A 21 -12.71 -25.49 -10.77
CA LEU A 21 -11.27 -25.73 -10.60
C LEU A 21 -10.39 -24.61 -11.19
N PHE A 22 -10.83 -24.01 -12.31
CA PHE A 22 -10.11 -22.91 -12.96
C PHE A 22 -10.00 -21.65 -12.08
N SER A 23 -10.91 -21.46 -11.11
CA SER A 23 -10.83 -20.34 -10.16
C SER A 23 -9.53 -20.39 -9.33
N LYS A 24 -9.04 -21.61 -9.02
CA LYS A 24 -7.80 -21.83 -8.28
C LYS A 24 -6.56 -21.83 -9.19
N THR A 25 -6.66 -22.39 -10.40
CA THR A 25 -5.48 -22.66 -11.24
C THR A 25 -5.16 -21.59 -12.28
N GLN A 26 -6.09 -20.69 -12.62
CA GLN A 26 -5.88 -19.69 -13.66
C GLN A 26 -4.83 -18.64 -13.28
N SER A 27 -5.01 -18.00 -12.12
CA SER A 27 -4.03 -17.09 -11.57
C SER A 27 -4.21 -16.92 -10.05
N PRO A 28 -3.13 -16.70 -9.29
CA PRO A 28 -3.23 -16.44 -7.86
C PRO A 28 -4.10 -15.23 -7.49
N LYS A 29 -4.10 -14.19 -8.34
CA LYS A 29 -4.96 -13.01 -8.15
C LYS A 29 -6.44 -13.35 -8.36
N SER A 30 -6.76 -14.10 -9.40
CA SER A 30 -8.12 -14.59 -9.63
C SER A 30 -8.61 -15.41 -8.45
N TYR A 31 -7.78 -16.34 -7.96
CA TYR A 31 -8.12 -17.17 -6.82
C TYR A 31 -8.40 -16.36 -5.55
N LEU A 32 -7.55 -15.35 -5.27
CA LEU A 32 -7.76 -14.42 -4.17
C LEU A 32 -9.09 -13.68 -4.30
N PHE A 33 -9.36 -13.10 -5.48
CA PHE A 33 -10.57 -12.33 -5.75
C PHE A 33 -11.84 -13.17 -5.63
N THR A 34 -11.85 -14.40 -6.15
CA THR A 34 -12.99 -15.31 -6.02
C THR A 34 -13.24 -15.70 -4.56
N GLN A 35 -12.19 -15.93 -3.78
CA GLN A 35 -12.34 -16.32 -2.37
C GLN A 35 -12.86 -15.17 -1.50
N ILE A 36 -12.41 -13.94 -1.75
CA ILE A 36 -12.91 -12.74 -1.06
C ILE A 36 -14.40 -12.57 -1.34
N VAL A 37 -14.79 -12.62 -2.62
CA VAL A 37 -16.19 -12.47 -3.02
C VAL A 37 -17.04 -13.58 -2.41
N GLN A 38 -16.56 -14.82 -2.38
CA GLN A 38 -17.26 -15.94 -1.75
C GLN A 38 -17.51 -15.67 -0.26
N SER A 39 -16.50 -15.15 0.45
CA SER A 39 -16.61 -14.86 1.88
C SER A 39 -17.55 -13.71 2.21
N HIS A 40 -17.71 -12.72 1.33
CA HIS A 40 -18.51 -11.51 1.59
C HIS A 40 -19.90 -11.53 0.96
N LEU A 41 -20.04 -12.09 -0.25
CA LEU A 41 -21.26 -12.03 -1.07
C LEU A 41 -21.83 -13.42 -1.40
N GLY A 42 -21.12 -14.49 -1.04
CA GLY A 42 -21.54 -15.87 -1.24
C GLY A 42 -21.14 -16.46 -2.59
N GLU A 43 -21.55 -17.72 -2.78
CA GLU A 43 -21.11 -18.59 -3.86
C GLU A 43 -21.58 -18.12 -5.25
N GLN A 44 -22.83 -17.67 -5.37
CA GLN A 44 -23.39 -17.20 -6.66
C GLN A 44 -22.60 -16.01 -7.22
N ALA A 45 -22.30 -15.02 -6.37
CA ALA A 45 -21.53 -13.85 -6.76
C ALA A 45 -20.09 -14.22 -7.14
N SER A 46 -19.48 -15.14 -6.40
CA SER A 46 -18.12 -15.64 -6.66
C SER A 46 -18.04 -16.39 -7.99
N LEU A 47 -19.04 -17.23 -8.31
CA LEU A 47 -19.13 -17.93 -9.59
C LEU A 47 -19.17 -16.95 -10.77
N ILE A 48 -20.04 -15.93 -10.71
CA ILE A 48 -20.16 -14.92 -11.77
C ILE A 48 -18.84 -14.16 -11.95
N ILE A 49 -18.20 -13.74 -10.85
CA ILE A 49 -16.90 -13.06 -10.92
C ILE A 49 -15.82 -13.97 -11.49
N SER A 50 -15.78 -15.26 -11.12
CA SER A 50 -14.80 -16.20 -11.66
C SER A 50 -14.91 -16.33 -13.18
N VAL A 51 -16.14 -16.35 -13.71
CA VAL A 51 -16.42 -16.41 -15.15
C VAL A 51 -16.04 -15.09 -15.83
N LEU A 52 -16.35 -13.94 -15.23
CA LEU A 52 -15.95 -12.63 -15.77
C LEU A 52 -14.43 -12.43 -15.77
N ILE A 53 -13.70 -12.95 -14.78
CA ILE A 53 -12.23 -12.91 -14.77
C ILE A 53 -11.65 -13.87 -15.82
N SER A 54 -12.27 -15.04 -16.01
CA SER A 54 -11.78 -16.07 -16.93
C SER A 54 -11.97 -15.69 -18.41
N TYR A 55 -13.15 -15.19 -18.75
CA TYR A 55 -13.55 -14.92 -20.13
C TYR A 55 -13.56 -13.42 -20.47
N GLY A 56 -13.38 -12.54 -19.48
CA GLY A 56 -13.40 -11.10 -19.66
C GLY A 56 -14.81 -10.55 -19.89
N ARG A 57 -14.98 -9.83 -21.01
CA ARG A 57 -16.21 -9.10 -21.34
C ARG A 57 -17.33 -10.03 -21.80
N LEU A 58 -18.43 -10.11 -21.06
CA LEU A 58 -19.55 -11.00 -21.35
C LEU A 58 -20.93 -10.33 -21.29
N THR A 59 -21.88 -10.90 -22.04
CA THR A 59 -23.32 -10.55 -21.97
C THR A 59 -24.05 -11.50 -21.01
N ILE A 60 -25.23 -11.12 -20.50
CA ILE A 60 -26.04 -11.96 -19.60
C ILE A 60 -26.28 -13.38 -20.15
N LEU A 61 -26.56 -13.51 -21.45
CA LEU A 61 -26.82 -14.81 -22.08
C LEU A 61 -25.60 -15.73 -22.02
N LYS A 62 -24.41 -15.20 -22.34
CA LYS A 62 -23.14 -15.93 -22.23
C LYS A 62 -22.79 -16.26 -20.78
N ILE A 63 -23.08 -15.37 -19.83
CA ILE A 63 -22.87 -15.66 -18.40
C ILE A 63 -23.74 -16.86 -17.99
N ARG A 64 -25.00 -16.91 -18.42
CA ARG A 64 -25.87 -18.07 -18.20
C ARG A 64 -25.33 -19.35 -18.84
N GLU A 65 -24.78 -19.28 -20.06
CA GLU A 65 -24.20 -20.46 -20.72
C GLU A 65 -23.04 -21.05 -19.92
N HIS A 66 -22.19 -20.19 -19.32
CA HIS A 66 -21.02 -20.63 -18.55
C HIS A 66 -21.33 -20.97 -17.09
N THR A 67 -22.34 -20.35 -16.48
CA THR A 67 -22.68 -20.55 -15.05
C THR A 67 -23.81 -21.55 -14.84
N HIS A 68 -24.63 -21.80 -15.87
CA HIS A 68 -25.89 -22.54 -15.79
C HIS A 68 -26.92 -21.99 -14.80
N LEU A 69 -26.72 -20.78 -14.26
CA LEU A 69 -27.65 -20.13 -13.34
C LEU A 69 -28.86 -19.53 -14.09
N PRO A 70 -30.04 -19.45 -13.44
CA PRO A 70 -31.19 -18.76 -14.01
C PRO A 70 -30.92 -17.25 -14.17
N ILE A 71 -31.48 -16.67 -15.24
CA ILE A 71 -31.26 -15.25 -15.60
C ILE A 71 -31.66 -14.31 -14.46
N PHE A 72 -32.72 -14.67 -13.71
CA PHE A 72 -33.19 -13.88 -12.57
C PHE A 72 -32.10 -13.73 -11.50
N ASN A 73 -31.52 -14.84 -11.05
CA ASN A 73 -30.43 -14.83 -10.06
C ASN A 73 -29.20 -14.10 -10.59
N ILE A 74 -28.84 -14.30 -11.87
CA ILE A 74 -27.74 -13.58 -12.49
C ILE A 74 -27.98 -12.06 -12.45
N LYS A 75 -29.18 -11.59 -12.78
CA LYS A 75 -29.52 -10.16 -12.71
C LYS A 75 -29.45 -9.65 -11.27
N GLN A 76 -30.01 -10.38 -10.31
CA GLN A 76 -29.97 -10.00 -8.89
C GLN A 76 -28.53 -9.88 -8.38
N SER A 77 -27.68 -10.89 -8.64
CA SER A 77 -26.27 -10.84 -8.27
C SER A 77 -25.53 -9.71 -8.99
N LEU A 78 -25.77 -9.50 -10.29
CA LEU A 78 -25.13 -8.41 -11.04
C LEU A 78 -25.48 -7.03 -10.48
N VAL A 79 -26.72 -6.80 -10.04
CA VAL A 79 -27.11 -5.54 -9.39
C VAL A 79 -26.29 -5.31 -8.12
N SER A 80 -26.18 -6.32 -7.25
CA SER A 80 -25.36 -6.24 -6.03
C SER A 80 -23.86 -6.05 -6.34
N LEU A 81 -23.34 -6.71 -7.38
CA LEU A 81 -21.94 -6.58 -7.80
C LEU A 81 -21.63 -5.20 -8.37
N ILE A 82 -22.56 -4.60 -9.11
CA ILE A 82 -22.42 -3.22 -9.62
C ILE A 82 -22.47 -2.23 -8.46
N GLN A 83 -23.38 -2.44 -7.49
CA GLN A 83 -23.49 -1.60 -6.29
C GLN A 83 -22.19 -1.55 -5.47
N LEU A 84 -21.42 -2.63 -5.44
CA LEU A 84 -20.12 -2.68 -4.75
C LEU A 84 -18.92 -2.35 -5.66
N ASN A 85 -19.17 -1.87 -6.89
CA ASN A 85 -18.15 -1.55 -7.89
C ASN A 85 -17.22 -2.72 -8.27
N LEU A 86 -17.74 -3.95 -8.19
CA LEU A 86 -17.02 -5.17 -8.56
C LEU A 86 -17.16 -5.48 -10.05
N VAL A 87 -18.26 -5.01 -10.64
CA VAL A 87 -18.58 -5.17 -12.06
C VAL A 87 -18.96 -3.82 -12.64
N VAL A 88 -18.43 -3.57 -13.82
CA VAL A 88 -18.63 -2.37 -14.63
C VAL A 88 -19.32 -2.81 -15.92
N PHE A 89 -20.14 -1.95 -16.53
CA PHE A 89 -20.85 -2.29 -17.76
C PHE A 89 -20.55 -1.31 -18.88
N SER A 90 -20.60 -1.81 -20.11
CA SER A 90 -20.47 -0.99 -21.31
C SER A 90 -21.55 -1.34 -22.32
N VAL A 91 -22.15 -0.29 -22.88
CA VAL A 91 -23.16 -0.38 -23.94
C VAL A 91 -22.46 -0.20 -25.28
N ASP A 92 -22.65 -1.18 -26.17
CA ASP A 92 -22.19 -1.17 -27.55
C ASP A 92 -23.09 -0.33 -28.45
N ASP A 93 -22.65 -0.01 -29.67
CA ASP A 93 -23.40 0.81 -30.64
C ASP A 93 -24.74 0.16 -31.08
N ARG A 94 -24.90 -1.14 -30.79
CA ARG A 94 -26.11 -1.94 -31.04
C ARG A 94 -26.96 -2.17 -29.77
N ASP A 95 -26.84 -1.31 -28.76
CA ASP A 95 -27.54 -1.39 -27.46
C ASP A 95 -27.33 -2.71 -26.70
N ARG A 96 -26.24 -3.43 -26.98
CA ARG A 96 -25.88 -4.63 -26.23
C ARG A 96 -25.07 -4.26 -25.00
N VAL A 97 -25.51 -4.72 -23.84
CA VAL A 97 -24.84 -4.50 -22.55
C VAL A 97 -23.83 -5.62 -22.31
N PHE A 98 -22.60 -5.23 -22.03
CA PHE A 98 -21.54 -6.12 -21.65
C PHE A 98 -21.06 -5.80 -20.25
N TYR A 99 -20.75 -6.83 -19.48
CA TYR A 99 -20.25 -6.74 -18.12
C TYR A 99 -18.77 -7.12 -18.11
N THR A 100 -17.99 -6.37 -17.36
CA THR A 100 -16.56 -6.56 -17.17
C THR A 100 -16.22 -6.49 -15.69
N PHE A 101 -15.30 -7.34 -15.26
CA PHE A 101 -14.78 -7.31 -13.90
C PHE A 101 -13.97 -6.02 -13.64
N ASN A 102 -14.17 -5.42 -12.46
CA ASN A 102 -13.40 -4.26 -11.99
C ASN A 102 -12.69 -4.60 -10.67
N GLY A 103 -11.35 -4.55 -10.70
CA GLY A 103 -10.53 -4.84 -9.52
C GLY A 103 -10.67 -3.82 -8.39
N ASN A 104 -11.00 -2.56 -8.71
CA ASN A 104 -11.04 -1.48 -7.73
C ASN A 104 -12.05 -1.74 -6.60
N GLY A 105 -13.21 -2.31 -6.91
CA GLY A 105 -14.21 -2.69 -5.90
C GLY A 105 -13.69 -3.77 -4.95
N ILE A 106 -13.00 -4.79 -5.48
CA ILE A 106 -12.44 -5.86 -4.64
C ILE A 106 -11.39 -5.30 -3.68
N TYR A 107 -10.54 -4.39 -4.15
CA TYR A 107 -9.55 -3.76 -3.28
C TYR A 107 -10.21 -2.98 -2.13
N LYS A 108 -11.35 -2.31 -2.35
CA LYS A 108 -12.10 -1.67 -1.24
C LYS A 108 -12.54 -2.68 -0.18
N ILE A 109 -12.98 -3.87 -0.60
CA ILE A 109 -13.36 -4.96 0.32
C ILE A 109 -12.12 -5.48 1.06
N ILE A 110 -11.03 -5.76 0.34
CA ILE A 110 -9.75 -6.23 0.91
C ILE A 110 -9.22 -5.26 1.99
N TYR A 111 -9.31 -3.95 1.74
CA TYR A 111 -8.79 -2.92 2.63
C TYR A 111 -9.80 -2.44 3.67
N SER A 112 -11.04 -2.92 3.67
CA SER A 112 -12.14 -2.40 4.51
C SER A 112 -11.74 -2.14 5.97
N GLY A 113 -11.20 -3.15 6.66
CA GLY A 113 -10.75 -3.00 8.06
C GLY A 113 -9.57 -2.03 8.24
N GLU A 114 -8.63 -1.98 7.29
CA GLU A 114 -7.48 -1.06 7.36
C GLU A 114 -7.89 0.38 7.03
N ILE A 115 -8.84 0.57 6.13
CA ILE A 115 -9.44 1.89 5.83
C ILE A 115 -10.06 2.46 7.10
N ILE A 116 -10.90 1.68 7.80
CA ILE A 116 -11.56 2.10 9.04
C ILE A 116 -10.52 2.46 10.10
N THR A 117 -9.52 1.58 10.31
CA THR A 117 -8.44 1.80 11.28
C THR A 117 -7.60 3.04 10.94
N THR A 118 -7.32 3.26 9.65
CA THR A 118 -6.52 4.39 9.17
C THR A 118 -7.25 5.71 9.39
N ILE A 119 -8.56 5.74 9.14
CA ILE A 119 -9.39 6.93 9.32
C ILE A 119 -9.55 7.26 10.80
N HIS A 120 -9.81 6.24 11.63
CA HIS A 120 -9.84 6.37 13.08
C HIS A 120 -8.55 7.02 13.59
N ASN A 121 -7.38 6.47 13.21
CA ASN A 121 -6.08 6.97 13.65
C ASN A 121 -5.75 8.36 13.07
N PHE A 122 -6.18 8.64 11.84
CA PHE A 122 -5.95 9.93 11.20
C PHE A 122 -6.69 11.07 11.91
N TYR A 123 -7.99 10.87 12.19
CA TYR A 123 -8.77 11.87 12.92
C TYR A 123 -8.40 11.92 14.40
N LYS A 124 -8.06 10.80 15.04
CA LYS A 124 -7.51 10.82 16.40
C LYS A 124 -6.26 11.70 16.51
N ASN A 125 -5.33 11.60 15.56
CA ASN A 125 -4.12 12.43 15.52
C ASN A 125 -4.41 13.91 15.16
N LYS A 126 -5.48 14.19 14.41
CA LYS A 126 -5.94 15.57 14.16
C LYS A 126 -6.63 16.17 15.39
N ASN A 127 -7.41 15.38 16.11
CA ASN A 127 -8.18 15.79 17.30
C ASN A 127 -7.32 16.21 18.48
N GLU A 128 -6.05 15.80 18.54
CA GLU A 128 -5.13 16.33 19.56
C GLU A 128 -4.92 17.87 19.43
N LYS A 129 -5.34 18.49 18.32
CA LYS A 129 -5.17 19.92 18.00
C LYS A 129 -6.38 20.79 18.27
N GLU A 130 -7.58 20.23 18.20
CA GLU A 130 -8.86 20.92 18.37
C GLU A 130 -9.70 20.02 19.25
N PHE A 131 -10.17 20.51 20.40
CA PHE A 131 -10.93 19.78 21.43
C PHE A 131 -12.17 19.08 20.85
N ILE A 132 -11.94 17.96 20.16
CA ILE A 132 -12.94 17.19 19.42
C ILE A 132 -13.19 15.91 20.23
N ASP A 133 -14.43 15.74 20.67
CA ASP A 133 -14.89 14.59 21.45
C ASP A 133 -14.61 13.27 20.71
N GLU A 134 -14.23 12.22 21.45
CA GLU A 134 -14.06 10.85 20.93
C GLU A 134 -15.28 10.38 20.12
N ILE A 135 -16.46 10.89 20.48
CA ILE A 135 -17.74 10.69 19.79
C ILE A 135 -17.64 11.04 18.29
N LYS A 136 -16.97 12.14 17.91
CA LYS A 136 -16.85 12.52 16.50
C LYS A 136 -15.96 11.57 15.71
N VAL A 137 -14.92 10.99 16.31
CA VAL A 137 -14.06 9.98 15.65
C VAL A 137 -14.87 8.75 15.28
N ASN A 138 -15.70 8.30 16.21
CA ASN A 138 -16.56 7.14 15.99
C ASN A 138 -17.56 7.40 14.86
N ILE A 139 -18.13 8.62 14.81
CA ILE A 139 -19.01 9.04 13.70
C ILE A 139 -18.26 9.00 12.36
N PHE A 140 -17.01 9.46 12.27
CA PHE A 140 -16.23 9.35 11.03
C PHE A 140 -16.04 7.91 10.58
N THR A 141 -15.73 7.00 11.52
CA THR A 141 -15.53 5.58 11.20
C THR A 141 -16.81 4.89 10.77
N GLU A 142 -17.93 5.20 11.42
CA GLU A 142 -19.24 4.64 11.13
C GLU A 142 -19.74 5.07 9.76
N ILE A 143 -19.62 6.37 9.43
CA ILE A 143 -19.96 6.88 8.10
C ILE A 143 -19.20 6.11 7.01
N VAL A 144 -17.89 5.92 7.19
CA VAL A 144 -17.06 5.23 6.19
C VAL A 144 -17.40 3.75 6.12
N GLN A 145 -17.67 3.09 7.24
CA GLN A 145 -18.13 1.70 7.27
C GLN A 145 -19.42 1.53 6.48
N ASN A 146 -20.39 2.44 6.65
CA ASN A 146 -21.67 2.42 5.95
C ASN A 146 -21.54 2.72 4.45
N VAL A 147 -20.61 3.61 4.06
CA VAL A 147 -20.26 3.85 2.65
C VAL A 147 -19.60 2.62 2.03
N LEU A 148 -18.74 1.90 2.77
CA LEU A 148 -18.08 0.69 2.26
C LEU A 148 -19.04 -0.50 2.14
N SER A 149 -20.00 -0.66 3.06
CA SER A 149 -21.00 -1.73 3.01
C SER A 149 -22.06 -1.50 1.94
N SER A 150 -22.53 -0.26 1.80
CA SER A 150 -23.54 0.12 0.81
C SER A 150 -22.95 0.38 -0.58
N GLY A 151 -21.65 0.66 -0.67
CA GLY A 151 -20.91 1.00 -1.89
C GLY A 151 -21.12 2.45 -2.34
N TYR A 152 -22.38 2.83 -2.56
CA TYR A 152 -22.82 4.16 -2.97
C TYR A 152 -23.89 4.66 -2.02
N LEU A 153 -23.71 5.87 -1.48
CA LEU A 153 -24.63 6.43 -0.50
C LEU A 153 -24.75 7.95 -0.67
N SER A 154 -25.98 8.46 -0.64
CA SER A 154 -26.26 9.89 -0.56
C SER A 154 -26.27 10.36 0.89
N ILE A 155 -25.99 11.63 1.14
CA ILE A 155 -26.09 12.20 2.50
C ILE A 155 -27.54 12.11 2.98
N ASP A 156 -28.51 12.40 2.10
CA ASP A 156 -29.93 12.35 2.44
C ASP A 156 -30.39 10.92 2.76
N ASP A 157 -29.92 9.92 1.99
CA ASP A 157 -30.25 8.51 2.23
C ASP A 157 -29.68 8.02 3.57
N TYR A 158 -28.48 8.48 3.92
CA TYR A 158 -27.88 8.20 5.22
C TYR A 158 -28.72 8.77 6.37
N LEU A 159 -29.16 10.02 6.23
CA LEU A 159 -29.94 10.69 7.26
C LEU A 159 -31.32 10.04 7.46
N ASN A 160 -31.92 9.51 6.39
CA ASN A 160 -33.18 8.77 6.47
C ASN A 160 -33.03 7.39 7.10
N SER A 161 -31.82 6.81 7.08
CA SER A 161 -31.53 5.50 7.68
C SER A 161 -31.25 5.57 9.19
N LEU A 162 -31.07 6.77 9.75
CA LEU A 162 -30.78 6.98 11.17
C LEU A 162 -32.05 6.87 12.02
N SER A 163 -31.89 6.41 13.26
CA SER A 163 -32.96 6.31 14.24
C SER A 163 -33.34 7.67 14.83
N GLU A 164 -34.54 7.80 15.40
CA GLU A 164 -35.06 9.08 15.95
C GLU A 164 -34.12 9.75 16.99
N HIS A 165 -33.28 8.96 17.68
CA HIS A 165 -32.32 9.45 18.66
C HIS A 165 -31.04 10.04 18.06
N GLU A 166 -30.68 9.65 16.83
CA GLU A 166 -29.46 10.08 16.13
C GLU A 166 -29.65 11.38 15.32
N HIS A 167 -30.90 11.82 15.11
CA HIS A 167 -31.20 13.12 14.47
C HIS A 167 -30.64 14.31 15.25
N LYS A 168 -30.40 14.20 16.56
CA LYS A 168 -29.71 15.24 17.36
C LYS A 168 -28.27 15.49 16.87
N ASN A 169 -27.67 14.53 16.17
CA ASN A 169 -26.31 14.62 15.63
C ASN A 169 -26.29 14.97 14.13
N GLU A 170 -27.42 15.29 13.50
CA GLU A 170 -27.51 15.53 12.05
C GLU A 170 -26.53 16.62 11.58
N GLU A 171 -26.42 17.74 12.32
CA GLU A 171 -25.48 18.80 12.00
C GLU A 171 -24.01 18.34 12.11
N GLN A 172 -23.72 17.50 13.11
CA GLN A 172 -22.39 16.92 13.30
C GLN A 172 -22.04 15.93 12.20
N ILE A 173 -23.01 15.11 11.76
CA ILE A 173 -22.86 14.16 10.67
C ILE A 173 -22.61 14.90 9.35
N LYS A 174 -23.40 15.96 9.06
CA LYS A 174 -23.18 16.82 7.88
C LYS A 174 -21.80 17.47 7.91
N PHE A 175 -21.36 17.95 9.06
CA PHE A 175 -20.00 18.46 9.24
C PHE A 175 -18.94 17.38 8.95
N CYS A 176 -19.11 16.17 9.47
CA CYS A 176 -18.19 15.07 9.25
C CYS A 176 -18.11 14.67 7.76
N PHE A 177 -19.24 14.61 7.06
CA PHE A 177 -19.26 14.38 5.61
C PHE A 177 -18.49 15.45 4.85
N ASN A 178 -18.73 16.73 5.16
CA ASN A 178 -18.02 17.84 4.53
C ASN A 178 -16.51 17.78 4.80
N GLN A 179 -16.11 17.41 6.01
CA GLN A 179 -14.70 17.26 6.36
C GLN A 179 -14.04 16.08 5.62
N LEU A 180 -14.72 14.93 5.52
CA LEU A 180 -14.24 13.76 4.76
C LEU A 180 -14.08 14.07 3.26
N ILE A 181 -15.00 14.85 2.70
CA ILE A 181 -14.94 15.34 1.32
C ILE A 181 -13.76 16.32 1.16
N ASN A 182 -13.61 17.28 2.08
CA ASN A 182 -12.51 18.24 2.05
C ASN A 182 -11.13 17.57 2.18
N ASP A 183 -11.02 16.52 2.99
CA ASP A 183 -9.81 15.72 3.14
C ASP A 183 -9.57 14.74 1.96
N GLY A 184 -10.55 14.58 1.07
CA GLY A 184 -10.49 13.80 -0.17
C GLY A 184 -10.73 12.30 -0.01
N TRP A 185 -11.26 11.87 1.15
CA TRP A 185 -11.60 10.47 1.42
C TRP A 185 -12.86 10.01 0.69
N LEU A 186 -13.82 10.92 0.50
CA LEU A 186 -15.04 10.68 -0.26
C LEU A 186 -15.01 11.47 -1.57
N LYS A 187 -15.46 10.84 -2.66
CA LYS A 187 -15.61 11.47 -3.99
C LYS A 187 -17.04 11.25 -4.49
N PRO A 188 -17.69 12.27 -5.09
CA PRO A 188 -18.97 12.08 -5.77
C PRO A 188 -18.85 11.10 -6.95
N ILE A 189 -19.94 10.42 -7.29
CA ILE A 189 -19.99 9.55 -8.46
C ILE A 189 -19.90 10.39 -9.75
N ASP A 190 -18.94 10.02 -10.60
CA ASP A 190 -18.78 10.56 -11.95
C ASP A 190 -19.79 9.92 -12.91
N LYS A 191 -20.18 10.61 -14.00
CA LYS A 191 -21.07 10.04 -15.02
C LYS A 191 -20.50 8.78 -15.67
N PHE A 192 -19.18 8.69 -15.70
CA PHE A 192 -18.42 7.60 -16.31
C PHE A 192 -17.95 6.56 -15.29
N HIS A 193 -18.38 6.63 -14.04
CA HIS A 193 -17.90 5.76 -12.96
C HIS A 193 -18.16 4.26 -13.25
N PHE A 194 -19.29 3.95 -13.86
CA PHE A 194 -19.71 2.58 -14.19
C PHE A 194 -19.27 2.12 -15.57
N GLN A 195 -18.50 2.93 -16.30
CA GLN A 195 -17.95 2.57 -17.60
C GLN A 195 -16.50 2.13 -17.47
N ASN A 196 -16.12 1.14 -18.27
CA ASN A 196 -14.72 0.74 -18.34
C ASN A 196 -13.91 1.89 -18.95
N ARG A 197 -12.82 2.27 -18.29
CA ARG A 197 -11.98 3.41 -18.72
C ARG A 197 -11.35 3.16 -20.09
N PHE A 198 -10.99 1.91 -20.38
CA PHE A 198 -10.46 1.51 -21.68
C PHE A 198 -11.50 1.65 -22.79
N ASP A 199 -12.73 1.17 -22.56
CA ASP A 199 -13.84 1.31 -23.52
C ASP A 199 -14.18 2.78 -23.76
N LEU A 200 -14.14 3.62 -22.72
CA LEU A 200 -14.37 5.06 -22.84
C LEU A 200 -13.27 5.73 -23.69
N TYR A 201 -12.01 5.37 -23.46
CA TYR A 201 -10.89 5.84 -24.27
C TYR A 201 -11.03 5.40 -25.72
N GLU A 202 -11.42 4.14 -25.98
CA GLU A 202 -11.65 3.63 -27.35
C GLU A 202 -12.77 4.39 -28.06
N LYS A 203 -13.88 4.67 -27.37
CA LYS A 203 -14.99 5.47 -27.92
C LYS A 203 -14.52 6.89 -28.28
N LEU A 204 -13.77 7.53 -27.40
CA LEU A 204 -13.19 8.85 -27.67
C LEU A 204 -12.17 8.81 -28.80
N TYR A 205 -11.38 7.75 -28.90
CA TYR A 205 -10.44 7.54 -29.99
C TYR A 205 -11.15 7.45 -31.33
N LYS A 206 -12.22 6.65 -31.46
CA LYS A 206 -13.03 6.54 -32.68
C LYS A 206 -13.64 7.90 -33.07
N GLN A 207 -14.15 8.65 -32.11
CA GLN A 207 -14.69 10.00 -32.34
C GLN A 207 -13.61 10.96 -32.86
N GLN A 208 -12.42 10.96 -32.24
CA GLN A 208 -11.33 11.83 -32.66
C GLN A 208 -10.76 11.43 -34.01
N LEU A 209 -10.68 10.13 -34.30
CA LEU A 209 -10.27 9.63 -35.61
C LEU A 209 -11.25 10.11 -36.70
N TYR A 210 -12.56 10.03 -36.45
CA TYR A 210 -13.56 10.54 -37.39
C TYR A 210 -13.44 12.06 -37.60
N LYS A 211 -13.28 12.84 -36.53
CA LYS A 211 -13.07 14.29 -36.61
C LYS A 211 -11.80 14.64 -37.37
N PHE A 212 -10.69 13.99 -37.04
CA PHE A 212 -9.40 14.18 -37.69
C PHE A 212 -9.48 13.84 -39.19
N ASN A 213 -10.15 12.75 -39.57
CA ASN A 213 -10.34 12.38 -40.97
C ASN A 213 -11.20 13.39 -41.75
N LYS A 214 -12.16 14.02 -41.07
CA LYS A 214 -13.04 15.04 -41.68
C LYS A 214 -12.33 16.37 -41.87
N GLU A 215 -11.51 16.77 -40.90
CA GLU A 215 -10.81 18.07 -40.85
C GLU A 215 -9.52 18.05 -41.67
N ASN A 216 -8.73 16.99 -41.57
CA ASN A 216 -7.43 16.89 -42.25
C ASN A 216 -7.52 16.08 -43.55
N LYS A 217 -7.53 16.79 -44.68
CA LYS A 217 -7.43 16.20 -46.04
C LYS A 217 -5.98 15.94 -46.49
N ILE A 218 -4.99 16.24 -45.64
CA ILE A 218 -3.55 16.12 -45.96
C ILE A 218 -3.15 14.64 -45.93
N VAL A 219 -2.36 14.21 -46.93
CA VAL A 219 -1.78 12.87 -47.01
C VAL A 219 -0.66 12.73 -45.98
N MET A 220 -1.03 12.34 -44.76
CA MET A 220 -0.08 11.96 -43.71
C MET A 220 0.12 10.45 -43.71
N SER A 221 1.34 9.99 -43.41
CA SER A 221 1.60 8.57 -43.15
C SER A 221 0.71 8.07 -42.01
N GLU A 222 0.17 6.86 -42.12
CA GLU A 222 -0.76 6.28 -41.14
C GLU A 222 -0.20 6.27 -39.71
N SER A 223 1.08 5.98 -39.53
CA SER A 223 1.73 5.96 -38.22
C SER A 223 1.73 7.33 -37.55
N LYS A 224 2.10 8.39 -38.29
CA LYS A 224 2.08 9.78 -37.75
C LYS A 224 0.66 10.21 -37.39
N LYS A 225 -0.31 9.88 -38.24
CA LYS A 225 -1.73 10.14 -38.00
C LYS A 225 -2.22 9.46 -36.71
N GLN A 226 -1.87 8.19 -36.50
CA GLN A 226 -2.26 7.48 -35.27
C GLN A 226 -1.65 8.10 -34.02
N ILE A 227 -0.37 8.51 -34.05
CA ILE A 227 0.31 9.15 -32.92
C ILE A 227 -0.37 10.47 -32.54
N GLU A 228 -0.69 11.31 -33.54
CA GLU A 228 -1.33 12.60 -33.32
C GLU A 228 -2.75 12.45 -32.76
N VAL A 229 -3.55 11.54 -33.34
CA VAL A 229 -4.90 11.24 -32.82
C VAL A 229 -4.82 10.70 -31.39
N LYS A 230 -3.89 9.79 -31.08
CA LYS A 230 -3.70 9.28 -29.72
C LYS A 230 -3.38 10.40 -28.73
N LYS A 231 -2.53 11.36 -29.12
CA LYS A 231 -2.19 12.52 -28.28
C LYS A 231 -3.41 13.39 -28.01
N LEU A 232 -4.17 13.75 -29.05
CA LEU A 232 -5.41 14.53 -28.93
C LEU A 232 -6.48 13.80 -28.10
N THR A 233 -6.61 12.49 -28.26
CA THR A 233 -7.52 11.66 -27.45
C THR A 233 -7.08 11.66 -25.99
N ALA A 234 -5.79 11.54 -25.68
CA ALA A 234 -5.27 11.55 -24.32
C ALA A 234 -5.48 12.90 -23.62
N GLU A 235 -5.30 14.01 -24.34
CA GLU A 235 -5.57 15.37 -23.83
C GLU A 235 -7.06 15.57 -23.54
N LYS A 236 -7.93 15.21 -24.48
CA LYS A 236 -9.39 15.28 -24.29
C LYS A 236 -9.87 14.38 -23.17
N PHE A 237 -9.31 13.17 -23.05
CA PHE A 237 -9.63 12.25 -21.96
C PHE A 237 -9.33 12.89 -20.61
N GLN A 238 -8.17 13.57 -20.46
CA GLN A 238 -7.82 14.25 -19.21
C GLN A 238 -8.75 15.43 -18.89
N GLN A 239 -9.14 16.21 -19.89
CA GLN A 239 -10.06 17.35 -19.70
C GLN A 239 -11.41 16.89 -19.14
N LEU A 240 -11.96 15.78 -19.62
CA LEU A 240 -13.25 15.26 -19.16
C LEU A 240 -13.31 15.02 -17.65
N PHE A 241 -12.21 14.57 -17.03
CA PHE A 241 -12.19 14.31 -15.59
C PHE A 241 -11.90 15.55 -14.74
N ILE A 242 -11.24 16.57 -15.31
CA ILE A 242 -11.00 17.85 -14.63
C ILE A 242 -12.32 18.63 -14.54
N ASP A 243 -13.08 18.68 -15.64
CA ASP A 243 -14.36 19.39 -15.71
C ASP A 243 -15.43 18.78 -14.78
N GLU A 244 -15.32 17.48 -14.46
CA GLU A 244 -16.22 16.83 -13.49
C GLU A 244 -15.82 17.07 -12.03
N SER A 245 -14.52 17.24 -11.74
CA SER A 245 -14.06 17.51 -10.37
C SER A 245 -14.45 18.89 -9.83
N ASP A 246 -14.70 19.86 -10.71
CA ASP A 246 -15.04 21.25 -10.31
C ASP A 246 -16.53 21.47 -10.01
N LYS A 247 -17.37 20.43 -10.14
CA LYS A 247 -18.80 20.54 -9.81
C LYS A 247 -19.01 20.61 -8.30
N LYS A 248 -19.73 21.65 -7.85
CA LYS A 248 -20.15 21.79 -6.45
C LYS A 248 -20.93 20.55 -6.02
N ILE A 249 -20.56 20.01 -4.86
CA ILE A 249 -21.16 18.80 -4.31
C ILE A 249 -22.50 19.18 -3.67
N ASN A 250 -23.57 18.58 -4.16
CA ASN A 250 -24.91 18.73 -3.59
C ASN A 250 -25.22 17.54 -2.66
N SER A 251 -26.11 17.74 -1.67
CA SER A 251 -26.53 16.70 -0.72
C SER A 251 -27.06 15.42 -1.39
N LYS A 252 -27.64 15.57 -2.58
CA LYS A 252 -28.23 14.48 -3.39
C LYS A 252 -27.22 13.68 -4.23
N ASN A 253 -25.96 14.10 -4.28
CA ASN A 253 -24.97 13.39 -5.07
C ASN A 253 -24.53 12.15 -4.28
N SER A 254 -24.69 10.96 -4.86
CA SER A 254 -24.16 9.75 -4.27
C SER A 254 -22.63 9.83 -4.15
N LEU A 255 -22.12 9.44 -2.99
CA LEU A 255 -20.72 9.49 -2.63
C LEU A 255 -20.11 8.09 -2.65
N THR A 256 -18.80 8.04 -2.92
CA THR A 256 -17.99 6.81 -2.91
C THR A 256 -16.70 7.01 -2.13
N PHE A 257 -16.17 5.92 -1.59
CA PHE A 257 -14.84 5.92 -1.02
C PHE A 257 -13.74 6.03 -2.08
N ASN A 258 -12.81 6.96 -1.88
CA ASN A 258 -11.64 7.19 -2.74
C ASN A 258 -10.46 6.29 -2.35
N LEU A 259 -10.28 5.21 -3.10
CA LEU A 259 -9.18 4.26 -2.87
C LEU A 259 -7.79 4.90 -3.10
N ASN A 260 -7.63 5.79 -4.07
CA ASN A 260 -6.34 6.41 -4.37
C ASN A 260 -5.85 7.28 -3.18
N ARG A 261 -6.75 7.98 -2.48
CA ARG A 261 -6.39 8.75 -1.28
C ARG A 261 -5.87 7.83 -0.17
N PHE A 262 -6.51 6.69 0.03
CA PHE A 262 -6.07 5.67 0.99
C PHE A 262 -4.70 5.10 0.62
N LEU A 263 -4.49 4.72 -0.65
CA LEU A 263 -3.19 4.21 -1.10
C LEU A 263 -2.08 5.25 -0.90
N LYS A 264 -2.34 6.55 -1.12
CA LYS A 264 -1.36 7.63 -0.86
C LYS A 264 -0.94 7.66 0.60
N ARG A 265 -1.90 7.53 1.52
CA ARG A 265 -1.64 7.45 2.97
C ARG A 265 -0.80 6.21 3.30
N GLN A 266 -1.11 5.07 2.69
CA GLN A 266 -0.37 3.83 2.88
C GLN A 266 1.08 3.94 2.39
N ARG A 267 1.31 4.57 1.22
CA ARG A 267 2.65 4.90 0.72
C ARG A 267 3.45 5.69 1.74
N SER A 268 2.88 6.78 2.25
CA SER A 268 3.55 7.64 3.24
C SER A 268 3.90 6.88 4.51
N LEU A 269 3.01 5.98 4.97
CA LEU A 269 3.26 5.13 6.13
C LEU A 269 4.46 4.20 5.86
N GLN A 270 4.48 3.51 4.72
CA GLN A 270 5.60 2.62 4.36
C GLN A 270 6.93 3.37 4.21
N LEU A 271 6.93 4.57 3.62
CA LEU A 271 8.13 5.41 3.51
C LEU A 271 8.62 5.87 4.89
N SER A 272 7.71 6.21 5.80
CA SER A 272 8.07 6.56 7.18
C SER A 272 8.71 5.38 7.94
N LEU A 273 8.22 4.15 7.72
CA LEU A 273 8.79 2.93 8.28
C LEU A 273 10.16 2.62 7.70
N LEU A 274 10.35 2.81 6.40
CA LEU A 274 11.66 2.67 5.75
C LEU A 274 12.67 3.65 6.35
N CYS A 275 12.26 4.91 6.53
CA CYS A 275 13.08 5.93 7.17
C CYS A 275 13.43 5.53 8.62
N LYS A 276 12.47 5.00 9.38
CA LYS A 276 12.69 4.53 10.77
C LYS A 276 13.74 3.44 10.84
N HIS A 277 13.70 2.49 9.91
CA HIS A 277 14.64 1.38 9.84
C HIS A 277 16.05 1.81 9.41
N LYS A 278 16.20 2.83 8.57
CA LYS A 278 17.51 3.25 8.02
C LYS A 278 18.16 4.40 8.80
N LEU A 279 17.38 5.42 9.17
CA LEU A 279 17.87 6.70 9.74
C LEU A 279 17.47 6.90 11.20
N GLY A 280 16.66 6.00 11.76
CA GLY A 280 16.22 6.03 13.15
C GLY A 280 14.87 6.74 13.37
N PRO A 281 14.35 6.66 14.62
CA PRO A 281 12.96 7.02 14.92
C PRO A 281 12.69 8.53 14.89
N LEU A 282 13.64 9.38 15.28
CA LEU A 282 13.44 10.84 15.33
C LEU A 282 13.31 11.44 13.92
N SER A 283 14.28 11.15 13.05
CA SER A 283 14.25 11.59 11.64
C SER A 283 13.00 11.06 10.92
N ALA A 284 12.57 9.83 11.24
CA ALA A 284 11.34 9.25 10.69
C ALA A 284 10.06 9.95 11.17
N LYS A 285 10.00 10.38 12.44
CA LYS A 285 8.87 11.19 12.94
C LYS A 285 8.77 12.53 12.21
N ILE A 286 9.90 13.24 12.06
CA ILE A 286 9.97 14.49 11.28
C ILE A 286 9.47 14.24 9.85
N TYR A 287 10.00 13.20 9.21
CA TYR A 287 9.58 12.82 7.86
C TYR A 287 8.08 12.46 7.77
N SER A 288 7.51 11.79 8.78
CA SER A 288 6.09 11.44 8.78
C SER A 288 5.17 12.67 8.84
N ILE A 289 5.56 13.73 9.56
CA ILE A 289 4.82 14.99 9.62
C ILE A 289 4.85 15.69 8.25
N ILE A 290 6.04 15.74 7.65
CA ILE A 290 6.24 16.30 6.31
C ILE A 290 5.33 15.58 5.30
N LEU A 291 5.37 14.24 5.32
CA LEU A 291 4.55 13.44 4.42
C LEU A 291 3.06 13.75 4.58
N GLN A 292 2.54 13.76 5.82
CA GLN A 292 1.12 14.01 6.12
C GLN A 292 0.57 15.30 5.49
N LYS A 293 1.36 16.37 5.47
CA LYS A 293 0.99 17.65 4.84
C LYS A 293 0.85 17.53 3.32
N PHE A 294 1.80 16.86 2.69
CA PHE A 294 1.93 16.79 1.23
C PHE A 294 1.16 15.63 0.59
N GLU A 295 0.61 14.68 1.37
CA GLU A 295 -0.07 13.51 0.82
C GLU A 295 -1.24 13.88 -0.09
N LYS A 296 -2.05 14.89 0.28
CA LYS A 296 -3.23 15.28 -0.50
C LYS A 296 -2.85 15.76 -1.90
N ASN A 297 -1.77 16.54 -2.00
CA ASN A 297 -1.28 17.15 -3.24
C ASN A 297 -0.40 16.21 -4.06
N SER A 298 0.05 15.10 -3.46
CA SER A 298 0.89 14.11 -4.14
C SER A 298 0.16 13.45 -5.31
N THR A 299 0.93 12.96 -6.28
CA THR A 299 0.42 12.21 -7.42
C THR A 299 -0.28 10.92 -6.99
N ASP A 300 -1.34 10.56 -7.71
CA ASP A 300 -2.06 9.29 -7.56
C ASP A 300 -1.11 8.12 -7.86
N ILE A 301 -1.22 7.07 -7.06
CA ILE A 301 -0.37 5.89 -7.17
C ILE A 301 -0.77 5.06 -8.40
N ILE A 302 -2.08 4.81 -8.55
CA ILE A 302 -2.63 4.20 -9.76
C ILE A 302 -2.78 5.31 -10.78
N ASN A 303 -1.84 5.39 -11.72
CA ASN A 303 -1.87 6.42 -12.75
C ASN A 303 -2.53 5.91 -14.02
N GLU A 304 -3.77 6.33 -14.21
CA GLU A 304 -4.60 5.99 -15.37
C GLU A 304 -3.92 6.33 -16.70
N LYS A 305 -3.06 7.37 -16.73
CA LYS A 305 -2.33 7.73 -17.95
C LYS A 305 -1.41 6.61 -18.41
N ILE A 306 -0.77 5.91 -17.47
CA ILE A 306 0.17 4.84 -17.78
C ILE A 306 -0.57 3.58 -18.20
N ASP A 307 -1.68 3.26 -17.53
CA ASP A 307 -2.52 2.12 -17.91
C ASP A 307 -3.10 2.31 -19.32
N ILE A 308 -3.56 3.53 -19.64
CA ILE A 308 -4.06 3.86 -20.98
C ILE A 308 -2.93 3.83 -22.02
N LEU A 309 -1.72 4.29 -21.68
CA LEU A 309 -0.58 4.21 -22.59
C LEU A 309 -0.21 2.75 -22.90
N LYS A 310 -0.13 1.90 -21.88
CA LYS A 310 0.09 0.45 -22.03
C LYS A 310 -0.95 -0.15 -22.97
N TYR A 311 -2.22 0.13 -22.70
CA TYR A 311 -3.33 -0.33 -23.55
C TYR A 311 -3.29 0.20 -24.98
N SER A 312 -3.02 1.50 -25.17
CA SER A 312 -3.03 2.14 -26.49
C SER A 312 -1.98 1.57 -27.45
N ASN A 313 -0.90 1.01 -26.91
CA ASN A 313 0.16 0.38 -27.67
C ASN A 313 -0.15 -1.10 -27.96
N GLU A 314 -0.92 -1.78 -27.11
CA GLU A 314 -1.41 -3.14 -27.40
C GLU A 314 -2.45 -3.16 -28.53
N VAL A 315 -3.29 -2.13 -28.63
CA VAL A 315 -4.33 -2.02 -29.68
C VAL A 315 -3.73 -1.68 -31.05
N SER A 316 -2.52 -1.13 -31.08
CA SER A 316 -1.87 -0.77 -32.34
C SER A 316 -1.09 -1.96 -32.87
N SER A 317 -1.43 -2.40 -34.07
CA SER A 317 -0.75 -3.47 -34.81
C SER A 317 0.67 -3.08 -35.24
N SER A 318 1.40 -2.26 -34.47
CA SER A 318 2.81 -2.02 -34.69
C SER A 318 3.58 -3.27 -34.27
N SER A 319 4.37 -3.82 -35.19
CA SER A 319 5.31 -4.91 -34.92
C SER A 319 6.35 -4.56 -33.84
N THR A 320 6.47 -3.27 -33.52
CA THR A 320 7.20 -2.75 -32.37
C THR A 320 6.22 -2.63 -31.21
N GLY A 321 6.49 -3.34 -30.12
CA GLY A 321 5.70 -3.25 -28.88
C GLY A 321 5.76 -1.85 -28.25
N LEU A 322 5.47 -1.77 -26.96
CA LEU A 322 5.56 -0.50 -26.22
C LEU A 322 6.99 0.07 -26.31
N ASP A 323 7.16 1.23 -26.94
CA ASP A 323 8.46 1.92 -26.98
C ASP A 323 8.91 2.24 -25.55
N PRO A 324 10.04 1.67 -25.07
CA PRO A 324 10.50 1.88 -23.69
C PRO A 324 10.71 3.37 -23.37
N GLU A 325 11.19 4.13 -24.35
CA GLU A 325 11.45 5.57 -24.24
C GLU A 325 10.17 6.38 -23.98
N SER A 326 9.03 5.96 -24.54
CA SER A 326 7.75 6.64 -24.29
C SER A 326 7.29 6.50 -22.83
N LEU A 327 7.53 5.33 -22.23
CA LEU A 327 7.22 5.08 -20.81
C LEU A 327 8.18 5.87 -19.90
N GLU A 328 9.48 5.85 -20.22
CA GLU A 328 10.49 6.62 -19.49
C GLU A 328 10.20 8.12 -19.53
N ASN A 329 9.78 8.65 -20.68
CA ASN A 329 9.39 10.05 -20.81
C ASN A 329 8.19 10.43 -19.93
N VAL A 330 7.21 9.53 -19.78
CA VAL A 330 6.04 9.76 -18.93
C VAL A 330 6.42 9.70 -17.46
N ILE A 331 7.24 8.72 -17.08
CA ILE A 331 7.81 8.62 -15.74
C ILE A 331 8.62 9.89 -15.42
N HIS A 332 9.45 10.36 -16.35
CA HIS A 332 10.24 11.58 -16.19
C HIS A 332 9.35 12.82 -15.99
N LYS A 333 8.27 12.98 -16.78
CA LYS A 333 7.29 14.05 -16.57
C LYS A 333 6.64 14.00 -15.20
N LEU A 334 6.34 12.80 -14.70
CA LEU A 334 5.78 12.63 -13.35
C LEU A 334 6.80 12.99 -12.28
N LYS A 335 8.09 12.63 -12.45
CA LYS A 335 9.16 13.03 -11.53
C LYS A 335 9.30 14.56 -11.45
N LEU A 336 9.29 15.24 -12.59
CA LEU A 336 9.32 16.71 -12.61
C LEU A 336 8.13 17.32 -11.88
N LYS A 337 6.93 16.77 -12.11
CA LYS A 337 5.70 17.22 -11.43
C LYS A 337 5.77 17.04 -9.91
N ASP A 338 6.30 15.91 -9.43
CA ASP A 338 6.53 15.67 -8.01
C ASP A 338 7.48 16.74 -7.43
N LEU A 339 8.58 17.02 -8.13
CA LEU A 339 9.57 18.02 -7.68
C LEU A 339 8.99 19.44 -7.65
N GLU A 340 8.09 19.80 -8.55
CA GLU A 340 7.47 21.13 -8.62
C GLU A 340 6.43 21.35 -7.52
N ILE A 341 5.52 20.39 -7.32
CA ILE A 341 4.36 20.52 -6.42
C ILE A 341 4.75 20.30 -4.96
N LEU A 342 5.75 19.45 -4.69
CA LEU A 342 6.07 18.97 -3.35
C LEU A 342 7.30 19.66 -2.74
N LYS A 343 7.42 20.98 -2.95
CA LYS A 343 8.49 21.80 -2.37
C LYS A 343 8.05 22.39 -1.03
N PHE A 344 8.97 22.45 -0.07
CA PHE A 344 8.74 23.10 1.20
C PHE A 344 10.01 23.73 1.77
N ASN A 345 9.81 24.69 2.68
CA ASN A 345 10.89 25.33 3.43
C ASN A 345 10.94 24.82 4.88
N VAL A 346 12.13 24.85 5.49
CA VAL A 346 12.33 24.39 6.88
C VAL A 346 11.43 25.14 7.87
N ASN A 347 11.23 26.44 7.67
CA ASN A 347 10.43 27.29 8.55
C ASN A 347 8.96 26.86 8.62
N GLU A 348 8.41 26.35 7.51
CA GLU A 348 7.03 25.88 7.48
C GLU A 348 6.85 24.61 8.32
N ILE A 349 7.84 23.73 8.31
CA ILE A 349 7.83 22.50 9.09
C ILE A 349 8.06 22.80 10.56
N LEU A 350 8.94 23.75 10.88
CA LEU A 350 9.17 24.15 12.28
C LEU A 350 7.85 24.61 12.93
N ARG A 351 7.05 25.43 12.24
CA ARG A 351 5.72 25.84 12.72
C ARG A 351 4.78 24.65 12.95
N GLU A 352 4.83 23.63 12.10
CA GLU A 352 4.00 22.44 12.26
C GLU A 352 4.48 21.53 13.39
N ILE A 353 5.80 21.41 13.58
CA ILE A 353 6.39 20.70 14.70
C ILE A 353 6.01 21.40 16.01
N GLN A 354 6.14 22.73 16.07
CA GLN A 354 5.78 23.53 17.24
C GLN A 354 4.29 23.41 17.59
N LYS A 355 3.39 23.46 16.60
CA LYS A 355 1.96 23.19 16.78
C LYS A 355 1.67 21.77 17.28
N ASN A 356 2.48 20.78 16.91
CA ASN A 356 2.34 19.39 17.38
C ASN A 356 3.00 19.15 18.76
N ASN A 357 3.90 20.05 19.20
CA ASN A 357 4.75 19.88 20.37
C ASN A 357 4.08 20.23 21.71
N GLU A 358 2.86 20.81 21.72
CA GLU A 358 2.16 21.10 22.99
C GLU A 358 1.83 19.83 23.80
N LYS A 359 1.86 18.63 23.20
CA LYS A 359 1.71 17.35 23.90
C LYS A 359 2.74 16.27 23.54
N ASN A 360 3.25 16.25 22.31
CA ASN A 360 4.29 15.31 21.90
C ASN A 360 5.67 15.94 22.13
N LYS A 361 6.31 15.68 23.29
CA LYS A 361 7.67 16.11 23.63
C LYS A 361 8.72 15.61 22.62
N ILE A 362 8.76 16.14 21.39
CA ILE A 362 9.89 15.96 20.48
C ILE A 362 10.96 16.95 20.94
N LYS A 363 11.71 16.57 21.96
CA LYS A 363 12.92 17.30 22.33
C LYS A 363 13.96 17.07 21.24
N LEU A 364 14.03 17.98 20.29
CA LEU A 364 15.10 18.03 19.27
C LEU A 364 16.47 18.27 19.94
N THR A 365 16.47 18.85 21.14
CA THR A 365 17.67 19.09 21.96
C THR A 365 18.39 17.77 22.29
N LYS A 366 19.69 17.73 21.99
CA LYS A 366 20.62 16.57 22.13
C LYS A 366 20.46 15.42 21.12
N SER A 367 19.66 15.57 20.06
CA SER A 367 19.45 14.52 19.04
C SER A 367 20.69 14.23 18.18
N ILE A 368 21.57 15.23 18.02
CA ILE A 368 22.78 15.14 17.21
C ILE A 368 23.96 15.57 18.07
N ILE A 369 24.91 14.64 18.28
CA ILE A 369 26.18 14.93 18.92
C ILE A 369 27.05 15.62 17.87
N ASN A 370 27.25 16.93 18.03
CA ASN A 370 28.17 17.66 17.17
C ASN A 370 29.61 17.37 17.64
N PRO A 371 30.45 16.62 16.89
CA PRO A 371 31.79 16.24 17.33
C PRO A 371 32.71 17.44 17.57
N ASN A 372 32.34 18.62 17.04
CA ASN A 372 33.10 19.86 17.15
C ASN A 372 32.85 20.64 18.45
N LYS A 373 31.94 20.22 19.34
CA LYS A 373 31.91 20.76 20.72
C LYS A 373 33.02 20.10 21.53
N LYS A 374 34.25 20.60 21.36
CA LYS A 374 35.31 20.44 22.37
C LYS A 374 34.67 20.78 23.72
N ARG A 375 34.70 19.85 24.67
CA ARG A 375 34.43 20.15 26.08
C ARG A 375 35.25 21.39 26.42
N LYS A 376 34.59 22.52 26.69
CA LYS A 376 35.24 23.60 27.45
C LYS A 376 35.48 23.00 28.82
N ASN A 377 36.62 22.34 29.00
CA ASN A 377 37.17 22.15 30.33
C ASN A 377 37.43 23.56 30.82
N GLY A 378 36.58 24.05 31.72
CA GLY A 378 36.88 25.23 32.50
C GLY A 378 38.20 24.96 33.22
N ILE A 379 39.24 25.65 32.80
CA ILE A 379 40.49 25.75 33.53
C ILE A 379 40.16 26.66 34.72
N ASN A 380 39.68 26.06 35.80
CA ASN A 380 39.86 26.65 37.12
C ASN A 380 41.07 25.96 37.73
N ASN A 381 42.16 26.71 37.77
CA ASN A 381 43.37 26.40 38.53
C ASN A 381 42.99 26.25 40.01
N GLN A 382 42.91 25.01 40.50
CA GLN A 382 43.32 24.67 41.85
C GLN A 382 44.09 23.36 41.79
N GLU A 383 45.35 23.45 42.19
CA GLU A 383 46.27 22.34 42.33
C GLU A 383 45.65 21.25 43.20
N ASN A 384 45.66 20.01 42.73
CA ASN A 384 45.92 18.83 43.55
C ASN A 384 46.32 17.67 42.65
N ASN A 385 47.60 17.31 42.77
CA ASN A 385 48.27 16.22 42.07
C ASN A 385 47.67 14.86 42.46
N ILE A 386 47.01 14.18 41.53
CA ILE A 386 46.87 12.72 41.57
C ILE A 386 47.10 12.17 40.15
N PRO A 387 48.16 11.39 39.90
CA PRO A 387 48.45 10.89 38.56
C PRO A 387 47.44 9.81 38.16
N ARG A 388 46.73 10.02 37.05
CA ARG A 388 45.87 9.00 36.43
C ARG A 388 46.75 7.87 35.89
N LYS A 389 46.67 6.69 36.50
CA LYS A 389 47.27 5.44 35.98
C LYS A 389 46.64 5.09 34.63
N LYS A 390 47.46 4.96 33.59
CA LYS A 390 47.09 4.38 32.30
C LYS A 390 46.76 2.90 32.51
N ILE A 391 45.51 2.50 32.30
CA ILE A 391 45.12 1.09 32.29
C ILE A 391 45.41 0.55 30.88
N LYS A 392 46.32 -0.42 30.79
CA LYS A 392 46.57 -1.22 29.59
C LYS A 392 45.37 -2.16 29.37
N LEU A 393 44.87 -2.22 28.13
CA LEU A 393 44.00 -3.32 27.68
C LEU A 393 44.84 -4.59 27.65
N GLU A 394 44.47 -5.62 28.40
CA GLU A 394 44.47 -7.02 27.93
C GLU A 394 43.46 -7.88 28.73
N THR A 395 42.95 -8.89 28.02
CA THR A 395 42.22 -10.11 28.43
C THR A 395 40.75 -10.03 28.87
N LEU A 396 39.91 -10.55 27.95
CA LEU A 396 38.61 -11.17 28.19
C LEU A 396 38.78 -12.33 29.20
N ASP A 397 38.16 -12.21 30.37
CA ASP A 397 37.29 -13.22 30.97
C ASP A 397 36.76 -12.69 32.31
N SER A 398 35.53 -13.08 32.65
CA SER A 398 34.73 -12.78 33.87
C SER A 398 33.88 -11.48 33.88
N LEU A 399 32.61 -11.63 33.50
CA LEU A 399 31.56 -10.60 33.47
C LEU A 399 30.39 -10.88 34.44
N ASP A 400 30.59 -11.71 35.48
CA ASP A 400 29.47 -12.18 36.33
C ASP A 400 29.50 -11.72 37.81
N GLU A 401 30.41 -10.84 38.24
CA GLU A 401 30.49 -10.44 39.67
C GLU A 401 30.20 -8.97 39.99
N LEU A 402 29.81 -8.12 39.02
CA LEU A 402 29.60 -6.68 39.27
C LEU A 402 28.13 -6.22 39.38
N VAL A 403 27.17 -7.15 39.44
CA VAL A 403 25.73 -6.80 39.53
C VAL A 403 25.21 -6.72 40.98
N ASN A 404 25.90 -7.30 41.96
CA ASN A 404 25.34 -7.49 43.32
C ASN A 404 25.77 -6.49 44.41
N GLN A 405 26.33 -5.32 44.08
CA GLN A 405 26.79 -4.37 45.11
C GLN A 405 26.19 -2.95 45.05
N GLN A 406 25.22 -2.66 44.17
CA GLN A 406 24.65 -1.30 44.06
C GLN A 406 23.26 -1.11 44.67
N GLU A 407 22.59 -2.13 45.19
CA GLU A 407 21.20 -1.99 45.67
C GLU A 407 21.01 -1.77 47.17
N GLN A 408 22.06 -1.60 47.97
CA GLN A 408 21.86 -1.35 49.40
C GLN A 408 22.84 -0.32 49.94
N LYS A 409 22.46 0.97 49.88
CA LYS A 409 22.62 1.92 50.98
C LYS A 409 22.10 3.32 50.64
N LYS A 410 21.22 3.79 51.54
CA LYS A 410 20.95 5.19 51.95
C LYS A 410 19.81 5.93 51.25
N VAL A 411 18.62 5.63 51.77
CA VAL A 411 17.61 6.62 52.15
C VAL A 411 18.03 7.29 53.48
N GLU A 412 17.70 8.58 53.60
CA GLU A 412 17.54 9.43 54.79
C GLU A 412 18.67 10.38 55.29
N ASN A 413 18.17 11.58 55.64
CA ASN A 413 18.73 12.79 56.25
C ASN A 413 19.53 13.75 55.34
N SER A 414 19.32 15.06 55.32
CA SER A 414 18.33 15.98 55.91
C SER A 414 18.65 17.38 55.37
N MET A 415 17.65 18.28 55.36
CA MET A 415 17.71 19.73 55.10
C MET A 415 19.09 20.41 55.16
N ASP A 416 19.43 21.13 54.08
CA ASP A 416 20.01 22.47 54.17
C ASP A 416 19.29 23.36 53.15
N VAL A 417 18.69 24.43 53.67
CA VAL A 417 17.90 25.42 52.95
C VAL A 417 18.84 26.56 52.60
N ASP A 418 19.36 26.61 51.38
CA ASP A 418 19.96 27.81 50.82
C ASP A 418 18.97 28.47 49.85
N PHE A 419 18.38 29.53 50.37
CA PHE A 419 17.44 30.43 49.73
C PHE A 419 18.24 31.38 48.84
N GLU A 420 18.56 30.98 47.60
CA GLU A 420 19.09 31.93 46.61
C GLU A 420 17.94 32.63 45.88
N MET A 421 17.90 33.95 46.10
CA MET A 421 16.98 34.93 45.57
C MET A 421 16.98 34.92 44.03
N ASP A 422 15.82 34.59 43.44
CA ASP A 422 15.53 34.81 42.02
C ASP A 422 15.55 36.31 41.72
N GLY A 423 16.69 36.78 41.20
CA GLY A 423 16.77 38.05 40.49
C GLY A 423 15.94 37.95 39.21
N TYR A 424 14.71 38.47 39.27
CA TYR A 424 13.89 38.80 38.11
C TYR A 424 14.69 39.70 37.15
N ASN A 425 15.28 39.11 36.12
CA ASN A 425 15.70 39.82 34.92
C ASN A 425 14.91 39.25 33.74
N GLY A 426 13.87 39.98 33.35
CA GLY A 426 13.05 39.68 32.18
C GLY A 426 13.89 39.76 30.91
N ASN A 427 14.30 38.61 30.38
CA ASN A 427 14.87 38.50 29.04
C ASN A 427 13.82 37.95 28.08
N GLN A 428 13.17 38.86 27.34
CA GLN A 428 12.34 38.52 26.18
C GLN A 428 13.15 37.90 25.01
N ASN A 429 14.47 37.69 25.16
CA ASN A 429 15.39 37.20 24.13
C ASN A 429 15.71 35.69 24.20
N GLU A 430 15.21 34.95 25.20
CA GLU A 430 15.49 33.50 25.28
C GLU A 430 14.71 32.69 24.22
N ASN A 431 13.48 33.11 23.91
CA ASN A 431 12.61 32.41 22.95
C ASN A 431 13.14 32.46 21.51
N GLU A 432 13.80 33.55 21.09
CA GLU A 432 14.35 33.67 19.73
C GLU A 432 15.59 32.77 19.53
N ASN A 433 16.46 32.70 20.55
CA ASN A 433 17.66 31.87 20.54
C ASN A 433 17.36 30.35 20.58
N GLU A 434 16.29 29.94 21.26
CA GLU A 434 15.85 28.54 21.25
C GLU A 434 15.30 28.13 19.88
N ASN A 435 14.48 28.98 19.26
CA ASN A 435 13.93 28.74 17.92
C ASN A 435 15.02 28.65 16.84
N GLU A 436 16.05 29.49 16.89
CA GLU A 436 17.19 29.42 15.97
C GLU A 436 18.01 28.12 16.14
N ASN A 437 18.20 27.67 17.37
CA ASN A 437 18.88 26.41 17.66
C ASN A 437 18.03 25.20 17.20
N GLU A 438 16.72 25.22 17.40
CA GLU A 438 15.81 24.18 16.90
C GLU A 438 15.76 24.14 15.38
N LEU A 439 15.76 25.30 14.72
CA LEU A 439 15.82 25.42 13.27
C LEU A 439 17.11 24.81 12.71
N ALA A 440 18.26 25.10 13.36
CA ALA A 440 19.54 24.55 12.97
C ALA A 440 19.55 23.01 13.10
N ILE A 441 19.03 22.48 14.21
CA ILE A 441 18.93 21.02 14.44
C ILE A 441 17.97 20.39 13.42
N LEU A 442 16.82 20.99 13.15
CA LEU A 442 15.88 20.50 12.16
C LEU A 442 16.53 20.45 10.77
N ASN A 443 17.22 21.51 10.38
CA ASN A 443 17.93 21.55 9.10
C ASN A 443 19.01 20.45 9.01
N THR A 444 19.71 20.15 10.11
CA THR A 444 20.65 19.00 10.12
C THR A 444 19.94 17.65 9.93
N HIS A 445 18.77 17.42 10.53
CA HIS A 445 17.99 16.20 10.29
C HIS A 445 17.49 16.11 8.84
N LEU A 446 17.05 17.22 8.25
CA LEU A 446 16.63 17.29 6.85
C LEU A 446 17.79 17.02 5.89
N LYS A 447 19.00 17.51 6.20
CA LYS A 447 20.21 17.18 5.44
C LYS A 447 20.59 15.70 5.54
N ILE A 448 20.40 15.06 6.69
CA ILE A 448 20.60 13.61 6.83
C ILE A 448 19.62 12.85 5.93
N LEU A 449 18.36 13.31 5.84
CA LEU A 449 17.34 12.73 4.96
C LEU A 449 17.67 12.90 3.46
N SER A 450 18.43 13.94 3.07
CA SER A 450 18.85 14.16 1.69
C SER A 450 20.20 13.53 1.31
N SER A 451 21.10 13.31 2.28
CA SER A 451 22.49 12.92 2.00
C SER A 451 22.70 11.45 1.59
N ASN A 452 21.72 10.58 1.83
CA ASN A 452 21.86 9.14 1.55
C ASN A 452 21.90 8.86 0.04
N LYS A 453 22.94 8.14 -0.41
CA LYS A 453 23.10 7.74 -1.83
C LYS A 453 22.05 6.73 -2.28
N ASP A 454 21.76 5.74 -1.44
CA ASP A 454 20.85 4.63 -1.79
C ASP A 454 19.37 5.01 -1.65
N TYR A 455 19.05 5.95 -0.75
CA TYR A 455 17.68 6.37 -0.44
C TYR A 455 17.63 7.88 -0.25
N LYS A 456 17.31 8.61 -1.33
CA LYS A 456 17.09 10.06 -1.27
C LYS A 456 15.68 10.36 -0.78
N PHE A 457 15.47 10.33 0.55
CA PHE A 457 14.15 10.60 1.14
C PHE A 457 13.68 12.03 0.85
N LEU A 458 14.63 12.96 0.73
CA LEU A 458 14.42 14.35 0.33
C LEU A 458 15.47 14.75 -0.72
N ILE A 459 15.10 15.70 -1.59
CA ILE A 459 16.02 16.35 -2.52
C ILE A 459 16.13 17.82 -2.12
N GLU A 460 17.34 18.29 -1.86
CA GLU A 460 17.63 19.70 -1.59
C GLU A 460 17.68 20.46 -2.92
N ASN A 461 16.76 21.41 -3.11
CA ASN A 461 16.70 22.24 -4.31
C ASN A 461 17.56 23.50 -4.14
N SER A 462 17.46 24.12 -2.97
CA SER A 462 18.25 25.25 -2.52
C SER A 462 18.51 25.11 -1.02
N PRO A 463 19.49 25.81 -0.43
CA PRO A 463 19.73 25.74 1.00
C PRO A 463 18.46 26.03 1.81
N GLY A 464 17.98 25.04 2.56
CA GLY A 464 16.75 25.15 3.35
C GLY A 464 15.42 24.93 2.59
N SER A 465 15.46 24.57 1.31
CA SER A 465 14.30 24.15 0.52
C SER A 465 14.45 22.71 0.04
N PHE A 466 13.48 21.87 0.39
CA PHE A 466 13.50 20.44 0.11
C PHE A 466 12.27 20.02 -0.68
N SER A 467 12.39 18.91 -1.40
CA SER A 467 11.31 18.26 -2.12
C SER A 467 11.26 16.75 -1.87
N ILE A 468 10.10 16.14 -2.07
CA ILE A 468 9.83 14.72 -1.78
C ILE A 468 9.74 13.93 -3.10
N PRO A 469 10.70 13.05 -3.42
CA PRO A 469 10.67 12.29 -4.66
C PRO A 469 9.93 10.96 -4.48
N PHE A 470 8.59 10.98 -4.47
CA PHE A 470 7.79 9.74 -4.28
C PHE A 470 8.09 8.67 -5.33
N ILE A 471 8.22 9.07 -6.60
CA ILE A 471 8.45 8.15 -7.72
C ILE A 471 9.83 7.50 -7.62
N ASP A 472 10.88 8.26 -7.28
CA ASP A 472 12.24 7.69 -7.16
C ASP A 472 12.39 6.80 -5.93
N LEU A 473 11.63 7.06 -4.86
CA LEU A 473 11.65 6.25 -3.63
C LEU A 473 10.89 4.92 -3.75
N ALA A 474 9.98 4.80 -4.70
CA ALA A 474 9.16 3.62 -4.90
C ALA A 474 10.00 2.36 -5.20
N THR A 475 10.94 2.45 -6.15
CA THR A 475 11.79 1.32 -6.53
C THR A 475 12.71 0.86 -5.39
N PRO A 476 13.49 1.74 -4.72
CA PRO A 476 14.32 1.36 -3.57
C PRO A 476 13.50 0.78 -2.40
N LEU A 477 12.30 1.29 -2.14
CA LEU A 477 11.41 0.74 -1.11
C LEU A 477 11.08 -0.73 -1.42
N SER A 478 10.64 -1.00 -2.66
CA SER A 478 10.30 -2.36 -3.09
C SER A 478 11.50 -3.31 -3.05
N GLN A 479 12.70 -2.85 -3.44
CA GLN A 479 13.93 -3.63 -3.38
C GLN A 479 14.36 -3.95 -1.95
N ASN A 480 14.27 -2.99 -1.02
CA ASN A 480 14.61 -3.23 0.37
C ASN A 480 13.68 -4.28 0.99
N ILE A 481 12.37 -4.18 0.74
CA ILE A 481 11.38 -5.14 1.28
C ILE A 481 11.59 -6.52 0.64
N TYR A 482 11.85 -6.59 -0.66
CA TYR A 482 12.23 -7.82 -1.34
C TYR A 482 13.46 -8.48 -0.70
N ASN A 483 14.54 -7.72 -0.49
CA ASN A 483 15.76 -8.23 0.15
C ASN A 483 15.52 -8.71 1.59
N GLN A 484 14.67 -8.03 2.36
CA GLN A 484 14.27 -8.51 3.69
C GLN A 484 13.48 -9.81 3.61
N LEU A 485 12.57 -9.98 2.64
CA LEU A 485 11.85 -11.24 2.45
C LEU A 485 12.79 -12.37 2.06
N ILE A 486 13.75 -12.13 1.16
CA ILE A 486 14.77 -13.13 0.82
C ILE A 486 15.58 -13.53 2.05
N LYS A 487 15.98 -12.57 2.88
CA LYS A 487 16.67 -12.84 4.15
C LYS A 487 15.83 -13.66 5.12
N LEU A 488 14.54 -13.35 5.26
CA LEU A 488 13.65 -14.07 6.18
C LEU A 488 13.35 -15.50 5.72
N ILE A 489 13.13 -15.71 4.42
CA ILE A 489 12.74 -17.02 3.85
C ILE A 489 13.96 -17.91 3.62
N PHE A 490 15.03 -17.36 3.04
CA PHE A 490 16.19 -18.12 2.59
C PHE A 490 17.44 -17.92 3.46
N GLY A 491 17.41 -17.01 4.43
CA GLY A 491 18.52 -16.72 5.33
C GLY A 491 19.51 -15.69 4.78
N GLN A 492 20.41 -15.24 5.66
CA GLN A 492 21.39 -14.17 5.40
C GLN A 492 22.37 -14.52 4.26
N ASP A 493 22.80 -15.78 4.16
CA ASP A 493 23.74 -16.22 3.12
C ASP A 493 23.15 -16.09 1.71
N SER A 494 21.85 -16.36 1.57
CA SER A 494 21.15 -16.23 0.28
C SER A 494 21.03 -14.77 -0.14
N LEU A 495 20.78 -13.86 0.82
CA LEU A 495 20.78 -12.42 0.55
C LEU A 495 22.18 -11.93 0.15
N ARG A 496 23.23 -12.40 0.82
CA ARG A 496 24.61 -12.05 0.47
C ARG A 496 24.95 -12.48 -0.97
N LEU A 497 24.57 -13.70 -1.34
CA LEU A 497 24.75 -14.21 -2.70
C LEU A 497 23.98 -13.37 -3.72
N LEU A 498 22.71 -13.09 -3.45
CA LEU A 498 21.86 -12.27 -4.32
C LEU A 498 22.44 -10.86 -4.52
N ASN A 499 22.91 -10.21 -3.46
CA ASN A 499 23.53 -8.89 -3.55
C ASN A 499 24.79 -8.91 -4.42
N CYS A 500 25.64 -9.95 -4.26
CA CYS A 500 26.84 -10.12 -5.08
C CYS A 500 26.51 -10.32 -6.56
N VAL A 501 25.49 -11.13 -6.88
CA VAL A 501 25.01 -11.31 -8.26
C VAL A 501 24.43 -9.99 -8.82
N ASN A 502 23.71 -9.23 -8.01
CA ASN A 502 23.13 -7.96 -8.43
C ASN A 502 24.20 -6.88 -8.69
N GLU A 503 25.24 -6.82 -7.86
CA GLU A 503 26.38 -5.89 -8.04
C GLU A 503 27.21 -6.24 -9.28
N SER A 504 27.49 -7.53 -9.49
CA SER A 504 28.25 -8.01 -10.66
C SER A 504 27.43 -8.04 -11.95
N LYS A 505 26.09 -8.00 -11.86
CA LYS A 505 25.07 -8.15 -12.92
C LYS A 505 25.07 -9.52 -13.62
N LEU A 506 26.25 -10.07 -13.89
CA LEU A 506 26.46 -11.37 -14.52
C LEU A 506 27.72 -12.02 -13.93
N ILE A 507 27.58 -13.22 -13.36
CA ILE A 507 28.69 -13.88 -12.65
C ILE A 507 28.65 -15.40 -12.80
N ASP A 508 29.81 -16.05 -12.84
CA ASP A 508 29.95 -17.51 -12.83
C ASP A 508 30.07 -18.06 -11.39
N GLU A 509 29.91 -19.38 -11.22
CA GLU A 509 29.99 -20.00 -9.89
C GLU A 509 31.37 -19.80 -9.22
N LYS A 510 32.45 -19.82 -10.02
CA LYS A 510 33.82 -19.75 -9.51
C LYS A 510 34.17 -18.35 -8.99
N LEU A 511 33.85 -17.28 -9.73
CA LEU A 511 34.07 -15.91 -9.25
C LEU A 511 33.14 -15.60 -8.08
N LEU A 512 31.91 -16.13 -8.10
CA LEU A 512 30.97 -16.00 -6.99
C LEU A 512 31.54 -16.61 -5.69
N GLY A 513 32.19 -17.77 -5.78
CA GLY A 513 32.90 -18.39 -4.65
C GLY A 513 33.99 -17.50 -4.06
N ASN A 514 34.79 -16.89 -4.93
CA ASN A 514 35.88 -16.00 -4.53
C ASN A 514 35.38 -14.72 -3.84
N LEU A 515 34.28 -14.13 -4.33
CA LEU A 515 33.74 -12.87 -3.78
C LEU A 515 33.00 -13.08 -2.45
N ILE A 516 32.26 -14.17 -2.29
CA ILE A 516 31.41 -14.39 -1.12
C ILE A 516 32.19 -14.99 0.05
N LEU A 517 33.35 -15.60 -0.20
CA LEU A 517 34.16 -16.30 0.80
C LEU A 517 33.37 -17.43 1.48
N MET A 518 32.76 -18.30 0.66
CA MET A 518 31.99 -19.46 1.09
C MET A 518 32.48 -20.73 0.40
N LYS A 519 32.22 -21.90 1.01
CA LYS A 519 32.53 -23.20 0.39
C LYS A 519 31.63 -23.46 -0.82
N ASP A 520 32.20 -23.94 -1.92
CA ASP A 520 31.51 -24.19 -3.20
C ASP A 520 30.24 -25.04 -3.06
N LEU A 521 30.28 -26.12 -2.28
CA LEU A 521 29.11 -26.97 -2.04
C LEU A 521 27.91 -26.20 -1.46
N LYS A 522 28.19 -25.27 -0.53
CA LYS A 522 27.14 -24.44 0.09
C LYS A 522 26.60 -23.42 -0.90
N ILE A 523 27.47 -22.83 -1.72
CA ILE A 523 27.08 -21.89 -2.78
C ILE A 523 26.14 -22.59 -3.77
N ARG A 524 26.51 -23.79 -4.25
CA ARG A 524 25.71 -24.58 -5.17
C ARG A 524 24.33 -24.94 -4.60
N SER A 525 24.27 -25.31 -3.32
CA SER A 525 22.98 -25.56 -2.63
C SER A 525 22.09 -24.31 -2.63
N ILE A 526 22.66 -23.14 -2.33
CA ILE A 526 21.91 -21.88 -2.29
C ILE A 526 21.49 -21.45 -3.70
N LEU A 527 22.38 -21.54 -4.69
CA LEU A 527 22.09 -21.26 -6.10
C LEU A 527 20.92 -22.11 -6.59
N ASN A 528 20.98 -23.43 -6.40
CA ASN A 528 19.92 -24.34 -6.83
C ASN A 528 18.56 -23.95 -6.22
N ARG A 529 18.54 -23.58 -4.94
CA ARG A 529 17.31 -23.12 -4.28
C ARG A 529 16.82 -21.79 -4.87
N LEU A 530 17.68 -20.79 -5.05
CA LEU A 530 17.28 -19.49 -5.61
C LEU A 530 16.80 -19.60 -7.06
N ILE A 531 17.40 -20.51 -7.85
CA ILE A 531 16.98 -20.81 -9.22
C ILE A 531 15.60 -21.49 -9.23
N GLN A 532 15.35 -22.43 -8.31
CA GLN A 532 14.05 -23.11 -8.19
C GLN A 532 12.91 -22.12 -7.94
N PHE A 533 13.16 -21.08 -7.14
CA PHE A 533 12.20 -19.99 -6.89
C PHE A 533 12.23 -18.88 -7.95
N GLN A 534 12.98 -19.05 -9.05
CA GLN A 534 13.12 -18.09 -10.14
C GLN A 534 13.57 -16.69 -9.65
N ILE A 535 14.37 -16.66 -8.59
CA ILE A 535 15.03 -15.46 -8.09
C ILE A 535 16.29 -15.17 -8.91
N LEU A 536 16.97 -16.24 -9.33
CA LEU A 536 18.13 -16.19 -10.21
C LEU A 536 17.80 -16.88 -11.53
N GLU A 537 18.24 -16.27 -12.62
CA GLU A 537 18.16 -16.84 -13.95
C GLU A 537 19.53 -17.36 -14.37
N ILE A 538 19.52 -18.51 -15.05
CA ILE A 538 20.72 -19.07 -15.68
C ILE A 538 20.84 -18.45 -17.07
N GLN A 539 21.98 -17.83 -17.33
CA GLN A 539 22.37 -17.32 -18.63
C GLN A 539 23.45 -18.23 -19.21
N GLU A 540 23.08 -18.92 -20.28
CA GLU A 540 23.97 -19.79 -21.05
C GLU A 540 24.83 -18.96 -22.01
N ILE A 541 26.13 -19.22 -22.01
CA ILE A 541 27.10 -18.66 -22.94
C ILE A 541 27.75 -19.83 -23.71
N PRO A 542 27.18 -20.21 -24.87
CA PRO A 542 27.65 -21.37 -25.62
C PRO A 542 28.99 -21.07 -26.32
N LYS A 543 29.99 -21.94 -26.16
CA LYS A 543 31.26 -21.83 -26.90
C LYS A 543 31.17 -22.40 -28.31
N THR A 544 30.22 -23.30 -28.54
CA THR A 544 30.00 -23.97 -29.81
C THR A 544 28.57 -23.74 -30.31
N GLN A 545 28.38 -23.76 -31.63
CA GLN A 545 27.10 -23.41 -32.27
C GLN A 545 25.95 -24.34 -31.90
N ASP A 546 26.26 -25.61 -31.57
CA ASP A 546 25.33 -26.64 -31.11
C ASP A 546 24.77 -26.39 -29.69
N ARG A 547 25.27 -25.36 -28.99
CA ARG A 547 24.88 -25.00 -27.61
C ARG A 547 24.95 -26.18 -26.63
N SER A 548 25.88 -27.11 -26.84
CA SER A 548 26.06 -28.27 -25.95
C SER A 548 26.41 -27.83 -24.52
N ALA A 549 25.66 -28.28 -23.52
CA ALA A 549 25.85 -27.91 -22.11
C ALA A 549 27.28 -28.15 -21.60
N ILE A 550 27.97 -29.19 -22.12
CA ILE A 550 29.36 -29.53 -21.77
C ILE A 550 30.32 -28.41 -22.21
N ARG A 551 30.01 -27.71 -23.30
CA ARG A 551 30.83 -26.63 -23.89
C ARG A 551 30.21 -25.25 -23.65
N THR A 552 29.31 -25.14 -22.69
CA THR A 552 28.63 -23.88 -22.34
C THR A 552 29.11 -23.41 -20.98
N VAL A 553 29.32 -22.11 -20.83
CA VAL A 553 29.54 -21.49 -19.52
C VAL A 553 28.19 -21.01 -19.00
N PHE A 554 27.86 -21.40 -17.78
CA PHE A 554 26.64 -20.95 -17.11
C PHE A 554 26.98 -19.77 -16.20
N THR A 555 26.27 -18.67 -16.41
CA THR A 555 26.36 -17.47 -15.59
C THR A 555 25.01 -17.19 -14.95
N PHE A 556 25.00 -16.46 -13.84
CA PHE A 556 23.81 -16.15 -13.09
C PHE A 556 23.52 -14.67 -13.19
N LYS A 557 22.24 -14.33 -13.42
CA LYS A 557 21.74 -12.96 -13.42
C LYS A 557 20.50 -12.87 -12.54
N HIS A 558 20.27 -11.70 -11.97
CA HIS A 558 19.06 -11.41 -11.20
C HIS A 558 18.18 -10.44 -11.97
N ASN A 559 16.96 -10.85 -12.32
CA ASN A 559 15.94 -9.95 -12.83
C ASN A 559 14.96 -9.61 -11.72
N PHE A 560 15.11 -8.41 -11.15
CA PHE A 560 14.27 -7.94 -10.06
C PHE A 560 12.77 -7.95 -10.43
N THR A 561 12.42 -7.50 -11.64
CA THR A 561 11.00 -7.37 -12.05
C THR A 561 10.30 -8.73 -12.13
N LEU A 562 10.95 -9.73 -12.74
CA LEU A 562 10.39 -11.08 -12.84
C LEU A 562 10.31 -11.76 -11.48
N SER A 563 11.42 -11.76 -10.73
CA SER A 563 11.51 -12.39 -9.41
C SER A 563 10.46 -11.82 -8.44
N LYS A 564 10.26 -10.50 -8.48
CA LYS A 564 9.27 -9.78 -7.69
C LYS A 564 7.83 -10.15 -8.09
N ASN A 565 7.54 -10.26 -9.39
CA ASN A 565 6.21 -10.65 -9.86
C ASN A 565 5.86 -12.07 -9.43
N ILE A 566 6.83 -12.98 -9.45
CA ILE A 566 6.65 -14.36 -8.99
C ILE A 566 6.42 -14.39 -7.48
N LEU A 567 7.26 -13.68 -6.69
CA LEU A 567 7.06 -13.58 -5.25
C LEU A 567 5.69 -13.00 -4.90
N LYS A 568 5.26 -11.94 -5.60
CA LYS A 568 3.94 -11.35 -5.47
C LYS A 568 2.82 -12.36 -5.75
N ASN A 569 2.96 -13.17 -6.80
CA ASN A 569 2.01 -14.22 -7.14
C ASN A 569 1.93 -15.31 -6.05
N CYS A 570 3.07 -15.71 -5.48
CA CYS A 570 3.11 -16.63 -4.34
C CYS A 570 2.41 -16.02 -3.10
N LEU A 571 2.64 -14.74 -2.81
CA LEU A 571 1.98 -14.05 -1.70
C LEU A 571 0.46 -13.97 -1.90
N ASN A 572 -0.01 -13.64 -3.11
CA ASN A 572 -1.44 -13.63 -3.45
C ASN A 572 -2.07 -15.01 -3.29
N TYR A 573 -1.37 -16.07 -3.73
CA TYR A 573 -1.84 -17.44 -3.55
C TYR A 573 -1.97 -17.79 -2.07
N ASN A 574 -0.97 -17.47 -1.26
CA ASN A 574 -1.00 -17.71 0.17
C ASN A 574 -2.13 -16.94 0.87
N MET A 575 -2.40 -15.70 0.44
CA MET A 575 -3.55 -14.93 0.94
C MET A 575 -4.88 -15.62 0.61
N ALA A 576 -5.05 -16.09 -0.62
CA ALA A 576 -6.25 -16.81 -1.03
C ALA A 576 -6.42 -18.12 -0.26
N HIS A 577 -5.34 -18.86 -0.08
CA HIS A 577 -5.31 -20.11 0.68
C HIS A 577 -5.70 -19.89 2.15
N ILE A 578 -5.25 -18.80 2.79
CA ILE A 578 -5.67 -18.47 4.16
C ILE A 578 -7.18 -18.27 4.24
N LEU A 579 -7.78 -17.54 3.28
CA LEU A 579 -9.22 -17.35 3.24
C LEU A 579 -9.96 -18.67 3.00
N HIS A 580 -9.44 -19.54 2.14
CA HIS A 580 -9.98 -20.87 1.91
C HIS A 580 -9.97 -21.72 3.18
N LEU A 581 -8.87 -21.74 3.93
CA LEU A 581 -8.81 -22.45 5.21
C LEU A 581 -9.85 -21.94 6.23
N ILE A 582 -10.14 -20.64 6.24
CA ILE A 582 -11.19 -20.07 7.09
C ILE A 582 -12.57 -20.58 6.62
N THR A 583 -12.85 -20.50 5.32
CA THR A 583 -14.11 -20.98 4.74
C THR A 583 -14.33 -22.46 5.01
N ASP A 584 -13.30 -23.29 4.82
CA ASP A 584 -13.36 -24.73 5.02
C ASP A 584 -13.65 -25.07 6.48
N LYS A 585 -12.90 -24.48 7.42
CA LYS A 585 -13.16 -24.63 8.86
C LYS A 585 -14.57 -24.19 9.28
N LYS A 586 -15.11 -23.12 8.68
CA LYS A 586 -16.49 -22.70 8.93
C LYS A 586 -17.49 -23.71 8.36
N SER A 587 -17.22 -24.27 7.18
CA SER A 587 -18.09 -25.29 6.57
C SER A 587 -18.14 -26.59 7.39
N GLU A 588 -17.01 -27.05 7.93
CA GLU A 588 -16.93 -28.23 8.81
C GLU A 588 -17.73 -28.05 10.10
N ASN A 589 -17.80 -26.82 10.61
CA ASN A 589 -18.46 -26.48 11.88
C ASN A 589 -19.77 -25.70 11.67
N LYS A 590 -20.37 -25.80 10.47
CA LYS A 590 -21.56 -25.04 10.10
C LYS A 590 -22.70 -25.21 11.09
N ILE A 591 -22.95 -26.44 11.57
CA ILE A 591 -24.02 -26.73 12.53
C ILE A 591 -23.84 -25.96 13.85
N LEU A 592 -22.60 -25.88 14.34
CA LEU A 592 -22.28 -25.16 15.58
C LEU A 592 -22.45 -23.65 15.38
N ILE A 593 -21.98 -23.12 14.24
CA ILE A 593 -22.13 -21.71 13.89
C ILE A 593 -23.62 -21.35 13.72
N ASP A 594 -24.40 -22.20 13.04
CA ASP A 594 -25.84 -22.01 12.86
C ASP A 594 -26.58 -22.08 14.21
N LYS A 595 -26.05 -22.81 15.20
CA LYS A 595 -26.57 -22.84 16.58
C LYS A 595 -26.24 -21.56 17.33
N SER A 596 -25.01 -21.02 17.21
CA SER A 596 -24.61 -19.79 17.90
C SER A 596 -25.24 -18.53 17.30
N LEU A 597 -25.52 -18.53 15.99
CA LEU A 597 -26.13 -17.41 15.29
C LEU A 597 -27.65 -17.28 15.52
N ARG A 598 -28.30 -18.22 16.20
CA ARG A 598 -29.74 -18.10 16.52
C ARG A 598 -29.98 -16.97 17.51
N ASP A 599 -31.04 -16.21 17.32
CA ASP A 599 -31.34 -15.00 18.10
C ASP A 599 -31.51 -15.28 19.61
N ASP A 600 -31.93 -16.49 19.99
CA ASP A 600 -32.06 -16.94 21.38
C ASP A 600 -30.74 -17.33 22.05
N VAL A 601 -29.71 -17.65 21.26
CA VAL A 601 -28.38 -18.07 21.73
C VAL A 601 -27.36 -16.93 21.64
N LYS A 602 -27.52 -16.05 20.64
CA LYS A 602 -26.61 -14.94 20.37
C LYS A 602 -26.51 -14.00 21.58
N GLY A 603 -25.30 -13.83 22.10
CA GLY A 603 -25.04 -13.00 23.28
C GLY A 603 -25.27 -13.71 24.63
N ARG A 604 -25.81 -14.94 24.62
CA ARG A 604 -25.92 -15.84 25.78
C ARG A 604 -25.25 -17.19 25.50
N GLU A 605 -24.16 -17.16 24.74
CA GLU A 605 -23.45 -18.36 24.31
C GLU A 605 -22.91 -19.16 25.50
N GLU A 606 -22.50 -18.49 26.57
CA GLU A 606 -21.99 -19.13 27.80
C GLU A 606 -23.07 -19.87 28.60
N GLU A 607 -24.33 -19.44 28.51
CA GLU A 607 -25.45 -20.05 29.23
C GLU A 607 -26.15 -21.14 28.41
N MET A 608 -26.21 -20.95 27.09
CA MET A 608 -27.04 -21.75 26.18
C MET A 608 -26.28 -22.86 25.45
N LEU A 609 -24.94 -22.79 25.42
CA LEU A 609 -24.09 -23.81 24.81
C LEU A 609 -23.47 -24.73 25.86
N ILE A 610 -23.14 -25.95 25.44
CA ILE A 610 -22.42 -26.91 26.27
C ILE A 610 -20.96 -26.47 26.37
N GLU A 611 -20.29 -26.71 27.50
CA GLU A 611 -18.88 -26.35 27.71
C GLU A 611 -17.95 -26.85 26.58
N SER A 612 -18.18 -28.06 26.04
CA SER A 612 -17.41 -28.59 24.91
C SER A 612 -17.65 -27.85 23.60
N GLU A 613 -18.89 -27.39 23.35
CA GLU A 613 -19.24 -26.56 22.20
C GLU A 613 -18.65 -25.15 22.33
N LEU A 614 -18.64 -24.59 23.55
CA LEU A 614 -18.07 -23.30 23.87
C LEU A 614 -16.55 -23.29 23.65
N VAL A 615 -15.84 -24.31 24.14
CA VAL A 615 -14.39 -24.48 23.87
C VAL A 615 -14.14 -24.54 22.36
N LYS A 616 -14.92 -25.34 21.63
CA LYS A 616 -14.80 -25.48 20.17
C LYS A 616 -15.10 -24.17 19.43
N LEU A 617 -16.08 -23.41 19.89
CA LEU A 617 -16.44 -22.10 19.34
C LEU A 617 -15.31 -21.08 19.55
N ASN A 618 -14.72 -21.06 20.75
CA ASN A 618 -13.56 -20.23 21.06
C ASN A 618 -12.32 -20.61 20.23
N GLU A 619 -12.06 -21.90 20.02
CA GLU A 619 -11.02 -22.37 19.11
C GLU A 619 -11.24 -21.89 17.67
N LEU A 620 -12.49 -21.89 17.21
CA LEU A 620 -12.87 -21.42 15.88
C LEU A 620 -12.66 -19.91 15.74
N TYR A 621 -13.10 -19.11 16.70
CA TYR A 621 -12.89 -17.66 16.71
C TYR A 621 -11.40 -17.30 16.76
N ASN A 622 -10.62 -17.96 17.62
CA ASN A 622 -9.18 -17.75 17.70
C ASN A 622 -8.47 -18.15 16.40
N PHE A 623 -8.90 -19.24 15.77
CA PHE A 623 -8.39 -19.67 14.46
C PHE A 623 -8.69 -18.62 13.37
N GLU A 624 -9.91 -18.09 13.33
CA GLU A 624 -10.31 -17.06 12.38
C GLU A 624 -9.50 -15.77 12.58
N ILE A 625 -9.45 -15.24 13.81
CA ILE A 625 -8.70 -14.00 14.13
C ILE A 625 -7.22 -14.17 13.77
N SER A 626 -6.59 -15.27 14.18
CA SER A 626 -5.17 -15.54 13.90
C SER A 626 -4.87 -15.55 12.39
N ASN A 627 -5.75 -16.17 11.60
CA ASN A 627 -5.59 -16.23 10.14
C ASN A 627 -5.89 -14.89 9.46
N LEU A 628 -6.87 -14.10 9.93
CA LEU A 628 -7.10 -12.75 9.43
C LEU A 628 -5.92 -11.81 9.72
N VAL A 629 -5.26 -11.96 10.89
CA VAL A 629 -4.02 -11.22 11.19
C VAL A 629 -2.91 -11.60 10.21
N LYS A 630 -2.72 -12.89 9.92
CA LYS A 630 -1.75 -13.35 8.90
C LYS A 630 -2.08 -12.80 7.51
N PHE A 631 -3.36 -12.81 7.12
CA PHE A 631 -3.83 -12.23 5.86
C PHE A 631 -3.46 -10.75 5.74
N ASN A 632 -3.74 -9.94 6.77
CA ASN A 632 -3.41 -8.51 6.77
C ASN A 632 -1.90 -8.26 6.71
N ARG A 633 -1.08 -9.09 7.38
CA ARG A 633 0.38 -9.01 7.28
C ARG A 633 0.87 -9.29 5.87
N LEU A 634 0.36 -10.34 5.22
CA LEU A 634 0.71 -10.66 3.83
C LEU A 634 0.23 -9.60 2.85
N ARG A 635 -0.99 -9.06 3.03
CA ARG A 635 -1.53 -7.96 2.24
C ARG A 635 -0.58 -6.78 2.21
N SER A 636 -0.12 -6.31 3.38
CA SER A 636 0.78 -5.15 3.43
C SER A 636 2.10 -5.35 2.66
N LEU A 637 2.58 -6.59 2.51
CA LEU A 637 3.73 -6.92 1.66
C LEU A 637 3.37 -6.88 0.18
N VAL A 638 2.20 -7.41 -0.20
CA VAL A 638 1.71 -7.37 -1.59
C VAL A 638 1.50 -5.93 -2.05
N ASP A 639 0.97 -5.06 -1.20
CA ASP A 639 0.69 -3.65 -1.52
C ASP A 639 1.95 -2.91 -1.99
N VAL A 640 3.08 -3.20 -1.37
CA VAL A 640 4.39 -2.65 -1.75
C VAL A 640 4.77 -3.09 -3.16
N PHE A 641 4.47 -4.35 -3.51
CA PHE A 641 4.80 -4.91 -4.82
C PHE A 641 3.79 -4.60 -5.92
N GLU A 642 2.57 -4.22 -5.57
CA GLU A 642 1.51 -3.91 -6.52
C GLU A 642 1.43 -2.40 -6.80
N TYR A 643 1.51 -1.57 -5.75
CA TYR A 643 1.19 -0.14 -5.84
C TYR A 643 2.39 0.77 -5.61
N LEU A 644 3.35 0.40 -4.76
CA LEU A 644 4.46 1.28 -4.40
C LEU A 644 5.66 1.15 -5.33
N GLN A 645 5.42 1.06 -6.64
CA GLN A 645 6.46 0.97 -7.66
C GLN A 645 6.42 2.15 -8.61
N THR A 646 7.56 2.38 -9.26
CA THR A 646 7.57 3.22 -10.45
C THR A 646 6.61 2.59 -11.48
N PRO A 647 5.62 3.35 -11.96
CA PRO A 647 4.50 2.82 -12.74
C PRO A 647 4.89 2.34 -14.15
#